data_AF-A0A0M9YHF0-F1
#
_entry.id   AF-A0A0M9YHF0-F1
#
_cell.length_a   1.000
_cell.length_b   1.000
_cell.length_c   1.000
_cell.angle_alpha   90.00
_cell.angle_beta   90.00
_cell.angle_gamma   90.00
#
_symmetry.space_group_name_H-M   'P 1'
#
loop_
_entity.id
_entity.type
_entity.pdbx_description
1 polymer ?
#
loop_
_entity_poly.entity_id
_entity_poly.type
_entity_poly.pdbx_seq_one_letter_code
_entity_poly.pdbx_strand_id
1 'polypeptide(L)'
;MSMPRRGRLAALAALTVVSVGAGVLAVPASAATGVHASARAETSGTARAASPILVSGASSWGFKDSWTQYVTRFGGTVTTGGGASADTAGKVTYPVKHGTVDAAGRSADVRFGGSVTYAVPAHDITGITLANPRVVLKDGRGALHMDVTTDLVAGEAPVTTTAVPLADLTASAGALDGDVLDWSGITAALTEKGSSIFSFQGRPMYPAGTALDPLTVGGRVSVPTLTVSQATGLGAENEVTVSGKGYQPGRGVYLAQSIAMPGTTYPSVFGNPVYIRQVGADGTFTVTAKLTETFTPSGGDAVDCRTTACFLTSFNSHDGSDPTWMPSRAQDVAQPLSFGTKVPAATVTRQPVSRTARSGATAVFTAAADGADSVRWERSTDKGATWNTVSGATSTTLSVKAAASLNASRYRAVFVNASGETATSAATLTVSAVPSRIISFNASPEPVAKGGKLKVVGTLQTVGATDNTWRPQAKTALVVEFQAKGAKTWSRAATVTTDAKGVATASVTAVKDGTWRARYAGTADRAAAVSSSDYVDVKLRTSVSGFNASPEPVRKGRTITVKGTLRTLDGTWKNTSGQSVAILFKADGSSKWSKQATVRTNSRGVFSKGFTAKKDGTWKAEFKATSSRLGTISSGDRVDVR
;
A
#
# COMPACT_ATOMS: atom_id res chain seq x y z
N MET A 1 -52.11 5.17 -6.76
CA MET A 1 -52.27 5.07 -5.30
C MET A 1 -50.95 5.52 -4.67
N SER A 2 -50.60 6.80 -4.59
CA SER A 2 -51.11 7.89 -3.75
C SER A 2 -51.20 7.54 -2.26
N MET A 3 -50.13 7.91 -1.51
CA MET A 3 -50.03 8.54 -0.18
C MET A 3 -50.97 8.11 1.00
N PRO A 4 -50.66 8.35 2.30
CA PRO A 4 -49.94 9.54 2.79
C PRO A 4 -49.00 9.42 4.03
N ARG A 5 -48.22 10.50 4.18
CA ARG A 5 -47.52 11.01 5.37
C ARG A 5 -48.49 11.52 6.44
N ARG A 6 -48.11 11.40 7.72
CA ARG A 6 -48.37 12.34 8.85
C ARG A 6 -47.29 12.07 9.92
N GLY A 7 -46.78 12.99 10.74
CA GLY A 7 -47.02 14.41 10.98
C GLY A 7 -46.12 14.82 12.16
N ARG A 8 -45.53 16.01 12.10
CA ARG A 8 -44.71 16.62 13.16
C ARG A 8 -45.62 17.13 14.28
N LEU A 9 -45.21 16.96 15.54
CA LEU A 9 -45.74 17.70 16.68
C LEU A 9 -44.59 18.47 17.34
N ALA A 10 -44.71 19.79 17.30
CA ALA A 10 -43.91 20.74 18.05
C ALA A 10 -44.60 20.96 19.42
N ALA A 11 -43.82 20.95 20.50
CA ALA A 11 -44.25 21.41 21.80
C ALA A 11 -43.41 22.63 22.18
N LEU A 12 -44.08 23.79 22.22
CA LEU A 12 -43.63 25.00 22.91
C LEU A 12 -43.78 24.77 24.43
N ALA A 13 -42.75 25.09 25.19
CA ALA A 13 -42.88 25.44 26.60
C ALA A 13 -42.08 26.72 26.84
N ALA A 14 -42.81 27.80 27.12
CA ALA A 14 -42.27 29.04 27.63
C ALA A 14 -42.05 28.89 29.14
N LEU A 15 -40.90 29.33 29.65
CA LEU A 15 -40.78 29.71 31.05
C LEU A 15 -39.91 30.96 31.19
N THR A 16 -40.44 31.85 32.00
CA THR A 16 -40.11 33.23 32.32
C THR A 16 -38.71 33.48 32.88
N VAL A 17 -38.13 34.59 32.44
CA VAL A 17 -36.90 35.22 32.93
C VAL A 17 -37.13 35.75 34.35
N VAL A 18 -36.28 35.34 35.29
CA VAL A 18 -36.03 36.04 36.55
C VAL A 18 -34.59 36.54 36.49
N SER A 19 -34.43 37.86 36.44
CA SER A 19 -33.14 38.54 36.50
C SER A 19 -32.73 38.78 37.96
N VAL A 20 -31.70 38.08 38.41
CA VAL A 20 -30.88 38.47 39.56
C VAL A 20 -29.41 38.32 39.13
N GLY A 21 -28.67 39.42 39.24
CA GLY A 21 -27.35 39.59 38.65
C GLY A 21 -26.19 39.08 39.50
N ALA A 22 -25.01 39.34 38.91
CA ALA A 22 -23.65 39.27 39.43
C ALA A 22 -23.01 37.88 39.55
N GLY A 23 -22.02 37.63 38.67
CA GLY A 23 -20.99 36.62 38.91
C GLY A 23 -20.58 35.73 37.73
N VAL A 24 -20.40 36.26 36.52
CA VAL A 24 -19.71 35.50 35.45
C VAL A 24 -18.21 35.51 35.74
N LEU A 25 -17.69 34.40 36.27
CA LEU A 25 -16.26 34.08 36.26
C LEU A 25 -15.89 33.63 34.84
N ALA A 26 -15.62 34.61 33.98
CA ALA A 26 -14.95 34.38 32.71
C ALA A 26 -13.49 34.00 33.00
N VAL A 27 -13.11 32.76 32.74
CA VAL A 27 -11.71 32.34 32.69
C VAL A 27 -11.12 32.92 31.40
N PRO A 28 -10.12 33.81 31.44
CA PRO A 28 -9.47 34.27 30.23
C PRO A 28 -8.56 33.16 29.71
N ALA A 29 -8.91 32.60 28.56
CA ALA A 29 -7.98 31.88 27.71
C ALA A 29 -6.94 32.88 27.20
N SER A 30 -5.80 32.98 27.88
CA SER A 30 -4.65 33.74 27.39
C SER A 30 -3.93 32.89 26.35
N ALA A 31 -4.15 33.23 25.09
CA ALA A 31 -3.32 32.78 23.97
C ALA A 31 -1.91 33.36 24.14
N ALA A 32 -0.91 32.50 24.34
CA ALA A 32 0.49 32.88 24.22
C ALA A 32 0.99 32.41 22.85
N THR A 33 1.00 33.33 21.88
CA THR A 33 1.77 33.15 20.64
C THR A 33 3.19 33.64 20.85
N GLY A 34 4.16 32.73 20.61
CA GLY A 34 5.39 33.02 19.90
C GLY A 34 6.42 33.94 20.58
N VAL A 35 7.33 33.32 21.33
CA VAL A 35 8.73 33.75 21.33
C VAL A 35 9.57 32.53 21.00
N HIS A 36 10.15 32.51 19.79
CA HIS A 36 11.24 31.61 19.43
C HIS A 36 12.48 32.00 20.24
N ALA A 37 12.57 31.48 21.45
CA ALA A 37 13.86 31.21 22.06
C ALA A 37 14.14 29.73 21.82
N SER A 38 15.23 29.41 21.13
CA SER A 38 15.79 28.05 21.15
C SER A 38 16.28 27.73 22.56
N ALA A 39 15.33 27.49 23.46
CA ALA A 39 15.56 26.67 24.63
C ALA A 39 15.67 25.24 24.10
N ARG A 40 16.82 24.61 24.33
CA ARG A 40 16.97 23.17 24.16
C ARG A 40 15.86 22.52 24.99
N ALA A 41 14.78 22.08 24.35
CA ALA A 41 13.67 21.44 25.03
C ALA A 41 14.25 20.29 25.84
N GLU A 42 14.07 20.31 27.17
CA GLU A 42 14.53 19.21 28.02
C GLU A 42 13.78 17.96 27.56
N THR A 43 14.52 17.05 26.92
CA THR A 43 13.98 15.78 26.43
C THR A 43 13.65 14.85 27.59
N SER A 44 14.29 15.05 28.75
CA SER A 44 14.08 14.28 29.97
C SER A 44 12.78 14.65 30.66
N GLY A 45 12.05 13.66 31.17
CA GLY A 45 10.85 13.85 31.98
C GLY A 45 11.07 13.41 33.42
N THR A 46 10.54 14.15 34.39
CA THR A 46 10.46 13.68 35.78
C THR A 46 9.03 13.77 36.29
N ALA A 47 8.53 12.65 36.82
CA ALA A 47 7.23 12.53 37.46
C ALA A 47 7.40 12.08 38.92
N ARG A 48 6.37 12.30 39.73
CA ARG A 48 6.38 11.97 41.16
C ARG A 48 5.06 11.34 41.58
N ALA A 49 5.09 10.57 42.66
CA ALA A 49 3.89 10.02 43.29
C ALA A 49 3.02 11.16 43.87
N ALA A 50 1.73 10.89 44.01
CA ALA A 50 0.76 11.87 44.50
C ALA A 50 0.91 12.20 46.00
N SER A 51 1.46 11.26 46.79
CA SER A 51 1.66 11.43 48.23
C SER A 51 3.00 10.84 48.66
N PRO A 52 3.62 11.39 49.71
CA PRO A 52 4.76 10.75 50.37
C PRO A 52 4.41 9.33 50.85
N ILE A 53 5.41 8.46 50.86
CA ILE A 53 5.36 7.13 51.45
C ILE A 53 6.17 7.10 52.74
N LEU A 54 5.70 6.35 53.73
CA LEU A 54 6.46 6.11 54.96
C LEU A 54 7.47 4.99 54.69
N VAL A 55 8.75 5.34 54.50
CA VAL A 55 9.82 4.39 54.13
C VAL A 55 10.43 3.67 55.33
N SER A 56 10.42 4.32 56.49
CA SER A 56 10.85 3.75 57.77
C SER A 56 10.08 4.40 58.91
N GLY A 57 10.03 3.72 60.07
CA GLY A 57 9.29 4.20 61.23
C GLY A 57 8.40 3.14 61.86
N ALA A 58 7.50 3.59 62.74
CA ALA A 58 6.61 2.72 63.48
C ALA A 58 5.35 3.45 63.92
N SER A 59 4.33 2.65 64.25
CA SER A 59 3.17 3.07 65.02
C SER A 59 3.39 2.70 66.48
N SER A 60 2.91 3.51 67.43
CA SER A 60 2.98 3.18 68.87
C SER A 60 1.61 3.31 69.52
N TRP A 61 1.14 2.25 70.19
CA TRP A 61 -0.21 2.14 70.75
C TRP A 61 -0.30 1.07 71.83
N GLY A 62 -0.93 1.37 72.97
CA GLY A 62 -1.09 0.45 74.11
C GLY A 62 -2.46 -0.23 74.21
N PHE A 63 -3.32 -0.10 73.19
CA PHE A 63 -4.77 -0.39 73.26
C PHE A 63 -5.51 0.46 74.31
N LYS A 64 -5.31 0.16 75.60
CA LYS A 64 -5.88 0.91 76.72
C LYS A 64 -5.09 0.67 78.01
N ASP A 65 -4.67 1.72 78.70
CA ASP A 65 -3.93 1.62 79.98
C ASP A 65 -4.63 0.73 81.03
N SER A 66 -5.95 0.91 81.22
CA SER A 66 -6.72 0.09 82.18
C SER A 66 -6.76 -1.40 81.83
N TRP A 67 -6.64 -1.74 80.54
CA TRP A 67 -6.55 -3.13 80.10
C TRP A 67 -5.18 -3.73 80.42
N THR A 68 -4.11 -3.01 80.11
CA THR A 68 -2.75 -3.43 80.44
C THR A 68 -2.58 -3.61 81.95
N GLN A 69 -3.08 -2.66 82.76
CA GLN A 69 -3.07 -2.78 84.22
C GLN A 69 -3.86 -3.99 84.72
N TYR A 70 -5.01 -4.30 84.12
CA TYR A 70 -5.77 -5.51 84.42
C TYR A 70 -4.95 -6.77 84.12
N VAL A 71 -4.35 -6.86 82.94
CA VAL A 71 -3.51 -8.00 82.55
C VAL A 71 -2.37 -8.20 83.56
N THR A 72 -1.62 -7.15 83.88
CA THR A 72 -0.49 -7.24 84.80
C THR A 72 -0.92 -7.53 86.25
N ARG A 73 -1.97 -6.88 86.75
CA ARG A 73 -2.46 -7.04 88.12
C ARG A 73 -2.85 -8.50 88.44
N PHE A 74 -3.38 -9.21 87.46
CA PHE A 74 -3.82 -10.60 87.61
C PHE A 74 -2.78 -11.62 87.12
N GLY A 75 -1.50 -11.24 87.04
CA GLY A 75 -0.40 -12.14 86.69
C GLY A 75 -0.44 -12.62 85.24
N GLY A 76 -1.10 -11.88 84.35
CA GLY A 76 -1.15 -12.13 82.92
C GLY A 76 0.14 -11.77 82.19
N THR A 77 0.18 -12.04 80.88
CA THR A 77 1.34 -11.82 80.01
C THR A 77 1.01 -10.90 78.84
N VAL A 78 2.02 -10.13 78.42
CA VAL A 78 2.01 -9.30 77.21
C VAL A 78 3.19 -9.77 76.35
N THR A 79 2.88 -10.48 75.25
CA THR A 79 3.90 -11.08 74.38
C THR A 79 3.84 -10.42 73.01
N THR A 80 4.94 -9.88 72.53
CA THR A 80 5.00 -9.32 71.18
C THR A 80 5.62 -10.29 70.18
N GLY A 81 5.24 -10.14 68.91
CA GLY A 81 5.72 -10.97 67.81
C GLY A 81 5.79 -10.19 66.50
N GLY A 82 6.44 -10.76 65.49
CA GLY A 82 6.50 -10.19 64.14
C GLY A 82 7.19 -8.82 64.04
N GLY A 83 8.17 -8.56 64.92
CA GLY A 83 8.93 -7.31 64.96
C GLY A 83 8.33 -6.20 65.83
N ALA A 84 7.17 -6.44 66.45
CA ALA A 84 6.64 -5.53 67.46
C ALA A 84 7.42 -5.64 68.79
N SER A 85 7.50 -4.52 69.52
CA SER A 85 8.08 -4.46 70.87
C SER A 85 7.12 -3.77 71.83
N ALA A 86 7.15 -4.13 73.11
CA ALA A 86 6.38 -3.47 74.16
C ALA A 86 7.33 -2.84 75.18
N ASP A 87 6.99 -1.65 75.66
CA ASP A 87 7.69 -1.03 76.79
C ASP A 87 7.12 -1.47 78.14
N THR A 88 7.73 -1.00 79.24
CA THR A 88 7.32 -1.33 80.61
C THR A 88 5.97 -0.76 81.01
N ALA A 89 5.43 0.21 80.27
CA ALA A 89 4.08 0.75 80.43
C ALA A 89 3.05 -0.01 79.59
N GLY A 90 3.47 -1.01 78.81
CA GLY A 90 2.62 -1.80 77.91
C GLY A 90 2.24 -1.09 76.61
N LYS A 91 2.95 -0.02 76.23
CA LYS A 91 2.81 0.60 74.92
C LYS A 91 3.52 -0.26 73.88
N VAL A 92 2.80 -0.66 72.83
CA VAL A 92 3.32 -1.53 71.77
C VAL A 92 3.75 -0.70 70.57
N THR A 93 4.97 -0.93 70.08
CA THR A 93 5.52 -0.35 68.87
C THR A 93 5.44 -1.36 67.73
N TYR A 94 4.78 -0.98 66.63
CA TYR A 94 4.56 -1.78 65.43
C TYR A 94 5.36 -1.21 64.26
N PRO A 95 6.32 -1.96 63.67
CA PRO A 95 7.16 -1.44 62.59
C PRO A 95 6.36 -1.17 61.31
N VAL A 96 6.68 -0.11 60.59
CA VAL A 96 6.05 0.17 59.28
C VAL A 96 6.38 -0.94 58.29
N LYS A 97 5.37 -1.36 57.51
CA LYS A 97 5.57 -2.19 56.32
C LYS A 97 5.62 -1.29 55.09
N HIS A 98 4.57 -0.51 54.90
CA HIS A 98 4.42 0.44 53.80
C HIS A 98 3.16 1.27 53.94
N GLY A 99 3.10 2.38 53.21
CA GLY A 99 1.90 3.18 53.14
C GLY A 99 2.13 4.56 52.59
N THR A 100 1.04 5.27 52.37
CA THR A 100 1.05 6.69 52.01
C THR A 100 0.67 7.54 53.20
N VAL A 101 1.26 8.72 53.29
CA VAL A 101 0.92 9.73 54.28
C VAL A 101 0.90 11.10 53.62
N ASP A 102 -0.21 11.80 53.78
CA ASP A 102 -0.33 13.22 53.53
C ASP A 102 -0.75 13.88 54.85
N ALA A 103 0.20 14.03 55.78
CA ALA A 103 -0.07 14.64 57.07
C ALA A 103 -0.17 16.19 57.00
N ALA A 104 0.30 16.78 55.90
CA ALA A 104 -0.02 18.17 55.56
C ALA A 104 -1.52 18.31 55.20
N GLY A 105 -2.13 17.28 54.61
CA GLY A 105 -3.54 17.13 54.25
C GLY A 105 -4.32 16.00 54.95
N ARG A 106 -3.98 15.71 56.23
CA ARG A 106 -4.65 14.77 57.16
C ARG A 106 -5.04 13.38 56.64
N SER A 107 -4.39 12.85 55.61
CA SER A 107 -4.75 11.57 55.00
C SER A 107 -3.63 10.54 55.16
N ALA A 108 -3.99 9.27 55.30
CA ALA A 108 -3.04 8.18 55.46
C ALA A 108 -3.65 6.84 55.02
N ASP A 109 -2.83 5.97 54.45
CA ASP A 109 -3.10 4.53 54.36
C ASP A 109 -1.80 3.81 54.65
N VAL A 110 -1.57 3.52 55.93
CA VAL A 110 -0.30 2.99 56.44
C VAL A 110 -0.52 1.65 57.09
N ARG A 111 0.25 0.66 56.65
CA ARG A 111 0.26 -0.71 57.16
C ARG A 111 1.51 -0.93 57.99
N PHE A 112 1.30 -1.52 59.15
CA PHE A 112 2.33 -1.89 60.10
C PHE A 112 2.37 -3.41 60.24
N GLY A 113 3.54 -3.94 60.55
CA GLY A 113 3.73 -5.33 60.90
C GLY A 113 3.66 -5.55 62.42
N GLY A 114 3.83 -6.80 62.82
CA GLY A 114 3.90 -7.18 64.22
C GLY A 114 2.55 -7.43 64.88
N SER A 115 2.64 -7.93 66.11
CA SER A 115 1.51 -8.40 66.90
C SER A 115 1.81 -8.26 68.39
N VAL A 116 0.76 -8.12 69.19
CA VAL A 116 0.79 -8.26 70.65
C VAL A 116 -0.29 -9.24 71.08
N THR A 117 0.03 -10.15 71.98
CA THR A 117 -0.89 -11.11 72.60
C THR A 117 -0.99 -10.86 74.09
N TYR A 118 -2.22 -10.68 74.57
CA TYR A 118 -2.55 -10.54 75.99
C TYR A 118 -3.15 -11.85 76.50
N ALA A 119 -2.63 -12.39 77.60
CA ALA A 119 -3.24 -13.55 78.28
C ALA A 119 -3.40 -13.26 79.77
N VAL A 120 -4.51 -13.70 80.37
CA VAL A 120 -4.78 -13.62 81.81
C VAL A 120 -5.29 -14.98 82.27
N PRO A 121 -4.40 -15.98 82.48
CA PRO A 121 -4.81 -17.34 82.80
C PRO A 121 -5.66 -17.45 84.07
N ALA A 122 -5.44 -16.56 85.05
CA ALA A 122 -6.24 -16.51 86.27
C ALA A 122 -7.74 -16.22 86.03
N HIS A 123 -8.09 -15.65 84.88
CA HIS A 123 -9.47 -15.34 84.46
C HIS A 123 -9.86 -16.02 83.15
N ASP A 124 -9.22 -17.16 82.82
CA ASP A 124 -9.49 -17.99 81.64
C ASP A 124 -9.35 -17.27 80.29
N ILE A 125 -8.58 -16.18 80.23
CA ILE A 125 -8.23 -15.49 78.98
C ILE A 125 -6.91 -16.09 78.49
N THR A 126 -6.97 -17.05 77.57
CA THR A 126 -5.79 -17.79 77.09
C THR A 126 -4.97 -16.99 76.06
N GLY A 127 -5.59 -16.07 75.31
CA GLY A 127 -4.90 -15.16 74.40
C GLY A 127 -5.83 -14.24 73.61
N ILE A 128 -5.54 -12.94 73.60
CA ILE A 128 -6.11 -11.99 72.64
C ILE A 128 -4.95 -11.34 71.89
N THR A 129 -4.84 -11.67 70.60
CA THR A 129 -3.79 -11.13 69.73
C THR A 129 -4.32 -10.01 68.85
N LEU A 130 -3.64 -8.86 68.88
CA LEU A 130 -3.85 -7.73 67.97
C LEU A 130 -2.64 -7.63 67.04
N ALA A 131 -2.86 -7.81 65.73
CA ALA A 131 -1.79 -7.88 64.73
C ALA A 131 -2.05 -6.99 63.51
N ASN A 132 -0.96 -6.72 62.76
CA ASN A 132 -0.94 -6.01 61.48
C ASN A 132 -1.80 -4.73 61.43
N PRO A 133 -1.51 -3.73 62.28
CA PRO A 133 -2.30 -2.50 62.28
C PRO A 133 -2.28 -1.81 60.91
N ARG A 134 -3.43 -1.31 60.46
CA ARG A 134 -3.57 -0.45 59.29
C ARG A 134 -4.34 0.81 59.64
N VAL A 135 -3.65 1.94 59.56
CA VAL A 135 -4.21 3.26 59.80
C VAL A 135 -4.74 3.79 58.48
N VAL A 136 -6.05 4.00 58.38
CA VAL A 136 -6.69 4.63 57.23
C VAL A 136 -7.29 5.94 57.70
N LEU A 137 -6.83 7.05 57.15
CA LEU A 137 -7.32 8.40 57.42
C LEU A 137 -7.61 9.12 56.11
N LYS A 138 -8.71 9.85 56.09
CA LYS A 138 -9.06 10.79 55.04
C LYS A 138 -9.57 12.06 55.71
N ASP A 139 -8.96 13.20 55.38
CA ASP A 139 -9.32 14.51 55.95
C ASP A 139 -9.34 14.52 57.50
N GLY A 140 -8.49 13.69 58.12
CA GLY A 140 -8.31 13.60 59.57
C GLY A 140 -9.24 12.64 60.28
N ARG A 141 -10.06 11.87 59.55
CA ARG A 141 -10.97 10.87 60.11
C ARG A 141 -10.80 9.52 59.42
N GLY A 142 -11.01 8.44 60.15
CA GLY A 142 -11.01 7.10 59.56
C GLY A 142 -10.94 6.02 60.62
N ALA A 143 -10.21 4.95 60.37
CA ALA A 143 -10.20 3.79 61.27
C ALA A 143 -8.85 3.08 61.34
N LEU A 144 -8.56 2.56 62.53
CA LEU A 144 -7.52 1.57 62.80
C LEU A 144 -8.10 0.20 62.48
N HIS A 145 -7.54 -0.47 61.48
CA HIS A 145 -7.85 -1.85 61.19
C HIS A 145 -6.80 -2.77 61.78
N MET A 146 -7.20 -3.90 62.35
CA MET A 146 -6.26 -4.90 62.88
C MET A 146 -6.76 -6.31 62.60
N ASP A 147 -5.84 -7.26 62.48
CA ASP A 147 -6.17 -8.67 62.59
C ASP A 147 -6.31 -9.00 64.08
N VAL A 148 -7.44 -9.58 64.47
CA VAL A 148 -7.73 -9.93 65.86
C VAL A 148 -7.91 -11.43 65.98
N THR A 149 -7.07 -12.07 66.79
CA THR A 149 -7.18 -13.49 67.12
C THR A 149 -7.61 -13.65 68.57
N THR A 150 -8.73 -14.30 68.81
CA THR A 150 -9.22 -14.66 70.14
C THR A 150 -9.01 -16.15 70.39
N ASP A 151 -8.23 -16.46 71.40
CA ASP A 151 -8.05 -17.77 72.02
C ASP A 151 -8.60 -17.60 73.45
N LEU A 152 -9.85 -18.00 73.67
CA LEU A 152 -10.57 -17.72 74.92
C LEU A 152 -11.24 -18.96 75.51
N VAL A 153 -11.06 -20.13 74.87
CA VAL A 153 -11.66 -21.40 75.30
C VAL A 153 -10.58 -22.47 75.22
N ALA A 154 -10.20 -22.99 76.38
CA ALA A 154 -9.16 -24.01 76.48
C ALA A 154 -9.55 -25.26 75.66
N GLY A 155 -8.66 -25.66 74.72
CA GLY A 155 -8.86 -26.82 73.85
C GLY A 155 -9.57 -26.54 72.52
N GLU A 156 -10.06 -25.32 72.30
CA GLU A 156 -10.56 -24.89 70.99
C GLU A 156 -9.46 -24.18 70.16
N ALA A 157 -9.65 -24.15 68.84
CA ALA A 157 -8.73 -23.45 67.95
C ALA A 157 -8.93 -21.91 68.05
N PRO A 158 -7.86 -21.10 68.08
CA PRO A 158 -7.99 -19.65 68.05
C PRO A 158 -8.77 -19.15 66.83
N VAL A 159 -9.68 -18.21 67.04
CA VAL A 159 -10.49 -17.60 65.97
C VAL A 159 -9.84 -16.30 65.53
N THR A 160 -9.46 -16.20 64.25
CA THR A 160 -8.88 -14.97 63.69
C THR A 160 -9.88 -14.27 62.78
N THR A 161 -10.14 -13.00 63.04
CA THR A 161 -10.85 -12.10 62.12
C THR A 161 -9.85 -11.08 61.57
N THR A 162 -9.68 -11.02 60.26
CA THR A 162 -8.73 -10.10 59.61
C THR A 162 -9.35 -8.74 59.32
N ALA A 163 -8.50 -7.70 59.28
CA ALA A 163 -8.88 -6.33 58.93
C ALA A 163 -10.11 -5.79 59.68
N VAL A 164 -10.23 -6.11 60.97
CA VAL A 164 -11.29 -5.60 61.86
C VAL A 164 -11.15 -4.08 61.97
N PRO A 165 -12.17 -3.27 61.65
CA PRO A 165 -12.15 -1.84 61.94
C PRO A 165 -12.26 -1.66 63.45
N LEU A 166 -11.14 -1.79 64.16
CA LEU A 166 -11.08 -1.92 65.62
C LEU A 166 -11.46 -0.61 66.31
N ALA A 167 -10.95 0.52 65.81
CA ALA A 167 -11.20 1.83 66.39
C ALA A 167 -11.41 2.91 65.31
N ASP A 168 -12.34 3.83 65.57
CA ASP A 168 -12.46 5.08 64.83
C ASP A 168 -11.31 6.01 65.25
N LEU A 169 -10.69 6.65 64.26
CA LEU A 169 -9.56 7.54 64.44
C LEU A 169 -9.92 8.99 64.10
N THR A 170 -9.42 9.92 64.91
CA THR A 170 -9.43 11.35 64.60
C THR A 170 -8.04 11.94 64.81
N ALA A 171 -7.55 12.70 63.82
CA ALA A 171 -6.19 13.21 63.76
C ALA A 171 -6.16 14.69 63.32
N SER A 172 -5.18 15.45 63.82
CA SER A 172 -4.90 16.83 63.39
C SER A 172 -3.94 16.88 62.19
N ALA A 173 -3.92 18.01 61.48
CA ALA A 173 -2.94 18.28 60.42
C ALA A 173 -1.59 18.71 61.01
N GLY A 174 -0.55 18.77 60.17
CA GLY A 174 0.70 19.47 60.49
C GLY A 174 1.76 18.61 61.18
N ALA A 175 1.68 17.29 61.03
CA ALA A 175 2.63 16.33 61.62
C ALA A 175 3.87 16.03 60.76
N LEU A 176 3.98 16.64 59.57
CA LEU A 176 5.10 16.44 58.64
C LEU A 176 6.00 17.68 58.63
N ASP A 177 7.28 17.49 58.96
CA ASP A 177 8.34 18.50 58.84
C ASP A 177 9.48 17.95 57.98
N GLY A 178 9.61 18.48 56.76
CA GLY A 178 10.55 17.94 55.77
C GLY A 178 10.28 16.47 55.43
N ASP A 179 11.25 15.60 55.72
CA ASP A 179 11.16 14.14 55.56
C ASP A 179 10.82 13.42 56.87
N VAL A 180 10.55 14.13 57.96
CA VAL A 180 10.26 13.57 59.28
C VAL A 180 8.76 13.63 59.55
N LEU A 181 8.17 12.47 59.84
CA LEU A 181 6.79 12.37 60.30
C LEU A 181 6.77 12.15 61.82
N ASP A 182 6.02 12.99 62.53
CA ASP A 182 5.67 12.82 63.93
C ASP A 182 4.18 13.10 64.15
N TRP A 183 3.35 12.09 63.88
CA TRP A 183 1.91 12.19 64.01
C TRP A 183 1.45 11.61 65.34
N SER A 184 1.51 12.44 66.38
CA SER A 184 1.07 12.09 67.73
C SER A 184 -0.36 12.54 68.03
N GLY A 185 -0.94 11.99 69.10
CA GLY A 185 -2.26 12.42 69.60
C GLY A 185 -3.45 11.98 68.73
N ILE A 186 -3.28 10.98 67.86
CA ILE A 186 -4.40 10.43 67.08
C ILE A 186 -5.36 9.74 68.06
N THR A 187 -6.52 10.33 68.31
CA THR A 187 -7.48 9.79 69.26
C THR A 187 -8.18 8.58 68.66
N ALA A 188 -8.37 7.53 69.46
CA ALA A 188 -9.00 6.28 69.06
C ALA A 188 -10.25 5.99 69.92
N ALA A 189 -11.36 5.63 69.30
CA ALA A 189 -12.58 5.18 69.97
C ALA A 189 -12.99 3.80 69.45
N LEU A 190 -13.26 2.85 70.34
CA LEU A 190 -13.59 1.47 69.97
C LEU A 190 -14.87 1.42 69.13
N THR A 191 -14.85 0.76 67.97
CA THR A 191 -16.06 0.65 67.13
C THR A 191 -17.03 -0.40 67.68
N GLU A 192 -18.24 -0.47 67.13
CA GLU A 192 -19.17 -1.58 67.41
C GLU A 192 -18.54 -2.95 67.09
N LYS A 193 -17.87 -3.06 65.94
CA LYS A 193 -17.23 -4.31 65.51
C LYS A 193 -16.04 -4.65 66.41
N GLY A 194 -15.22 -3.66 66.76
CA GLY A 194 -14.13 -3.81 67.72
C GLY A 194 -14.62 -4.26 69.09
N SER A 195 -15.67 -3.63 69.62
CA SER A 195 -16.33 -4.00 70.88
C SER A 195 -16.89 -5.42 70.86
N SER A 196 -17.53 -5.83 69.76
CA SER A 196 -18.08 -7.19 69.64
C SER A 196 -17.00 -8.27 69.58
N ILE A 197 -15.87 -8.01 68.92
CA ILE A 197 -14.76 -8.95 68.78
C ILE A 197 -13.92 -8.98 70.05
N PHE A 198 -13.74 -7.83 70.70
CA PHE A 198 -13.09 -7.71 71.99
C PHE A 198 -14.08 -8.06 73.12
N SER A 199 -14.56 -9.31 73.10
CA SER A 199 -15.53 -9.86 74.02
C SER A 199 -15.02 -11.11 74.71
N PHE A 200 -15.58 -11.41 75.88
CA PHE A 200 -15.33 -12.63 76.62
C PHE A 200 -16.65 -13.22 77.08
N GLN A 201 -16.84 -14.53 76.88
CA GLN A 201 -18.09 -15.24 77.19
C GLN A 201 -19.34 -14.55 76.60
N GLY A 202 -19.23 -14.04 75.38
CA GLY A 202 -20.31 -13.35 74.68
C GLY A 202 -20.64 -11.95 75.17
N ARG A 203 -19.83 -11.37 76.08
CA ARG A 203 -20.01 -10.00 76.58
C ARG A 203 -18.83 -9.11 76.15
N PRO A 204 -19.07 -7.93 75.56
CA PRO A 204 -18.00 -6.98 75.26
C PRO A 204 -17.22 -6.63 76.53
N MET A 205 -15.88 -6.67 76.46
CA MET A 205 -15.06 -6.21 77.58
C MET A 205 -15.14 -4.69 77.75
N TYR A 206 -15.37 -3.98 76.64
CA TYR A 206 -15.63 -2.55 76.60
C TYR A 206 -16.78 -2.24 75.63
N PRO A 207 -17.68 -1.30 75.96
CA PRO A 207 -18.74 -0.88 75.04
C PRO A 207 -18.17 -0.10 73.84
N ALA A 208 -18.93 -0.07 72.74
CA ALA A 208 -18.63 0.78 71.60
C ALA A 208 -18.56 2.26 72.01
N GLY A 209 -17.69 3.04 71.36
CA GLY A 209 -17.39 4.43 71.70
C GLY A 209 -16.43 4.62 72.87
N THR A 210 -15.98 3.53 73.52
CA THR A 210 -14.97 3.63 74.59
C THR A 210 -13.69 4.27 74.06
N ALA A 211 -13.22 5.33 74.72
CA ALA A 211 -11.94 5.95 74.43
C ALA A 211 -10.79 4.96 74.72
N LEU A 212 -9.98 4.72 73.70
CA LEU A 212 -8.75 3.94 73.73
C LEU A 212 -7.55 4.89 73.86
N ASP A 213 -6.37 4.32 74.11
CA ASP A 213 -5.15 5.14 74.18
C ASP A 213 -4.88 5.81 72.83
N PRO A 214 -4.34 7.04 72.82
CA PRO A 214 -3.99 7.71 71.57
C PRO A 214 -2.89 6.96 70.84
N LEU A 215 -3.03 6.89 69.52
CA LEU A 215 -2.09 6.30 68.59
C LEU A 215 -1.05 7.35 68.17
N THR A 216 0.18 6.91 67.92
CA THR A 216 1.19 7.72 67.23
C THR A 216 1.67 7.03 65.98
N VAL A 217 1.90 7.76 64.89
CA VAL A 217 2.59 7.28 63.68
C VAL A 217 3.80 8.18 63.42
N GLY A 218 5.01 7.62 63.45
CA GLY A 218 6.23 8.40 63.26
C GLY A 218 7.28 7.69 62.42
N GLY A 219 8.13 8.44 61.73
CA GLY A 219 9.15 7.86 60.86
C GLY A 219 9.79 8.83 59.86
N ARG A 220 10.30 8.25 58.77
CA ARG A 220 10.82 9.00 57.61
C ARG A 220 9.94 8.78 56.40
N VAL A 221 9.63 9.86 55.70
CA VAL A 221 8.87 9.82 54.46
C VAL A 221 9.75 10.09 53.25
N SER A 222 9.33 9.59 52.10
CA SER A 222 9.92 9.95 50.82
C SER A 222 8.84 10.11 49.76
N VAL A 223 9.09 10.91 48.73
CA VAL A 223 8.20 11.01 47.58
C VAL A 223 8.86 10.24 46.43
N PRO A 224 8.31 9.09 46.01
CA PRO A 224 8.80 8.37 44.83
C PRO A 224 8.82 9.28 43.61
N THR A 225 9.97 9.35 42.94
CA THR A 225 10.18 10.10 41.70
C THR A 225 10.73 9.20 40.62
N LEU A 226 10.20 9.32 39.41
CA LEU A 226 10.67 8.61 38.23
C LEU A 226 11.23 9.62 37.23
N THR A 227 12.51 9.51 36.91
CA THR A 227 13.17 10.32 35.87
C THR A 227 13.47 9.43 34.67
N VAL A 228 13.11 9.90 33.47
CA VAL A 228 13.34 9.22 32.21
C VAL A 228 14.25 10.09 31.34
N SER A 229 15.33 9.51 30.82
CA SER A 229 16.33 10.23 30.01
C SER A 229 15.74 10.90 28.77
N GLN A 230 14.67 10.32 28.23
CA GLN A 230 13.88 10.89 27.15
C GLN A 230 12.40 10.52 27.30
N ALA A 231 11.54 11.51 27.49
CA ALA A 231 10.09 11.35 27.59
C ALA A 231 9.34 12.00 26.41
N THR A 232 9.99 12.85 25.62
CA THR A 232 9.40 13.53 24.46
C THR A 232 10.26 13.35 23.21
N GLY A 233 9.67 13.62 22.04
CA GLY A 233 10.35 13.42 20.75
C GLY A 233 10.74 11.96 20.52
N LEU A 234 9.99 11.02 21.09
CA LEU A 234 10.22 9.59 20.92
C LEU A 234 9.86 9.17 19.49
N GLY A 235 10.68 8.32 18.89
CA GLY A 235 10.50 7.73 17.57
C GLY A 235 9.79 6.37 17.63
N ALA A 236 9.94 5.56 16.58
CA ALA A 236 9.29 4.25 16.52
C ALA A 236 9.70 3.32 17.68
N GLU A 237 10.98 3.40 18.06
CA GLU A 237 11.58 2.68 19.18
C GLU A 237 12.67 3.54 19.83
N ASN A 238 12.71 3.55 21.15
CA ASN A 238 13.71 4.24 21.96
C ASN A 238 14.14 3.37 23.14
N GLU A 239 15.44 3.27 23.38
CA GLU A 239 15.96 2.83 24.67
C GLU A 239 16.18 4.06 25.55
N VAL A 240 15.64 4.02 26.77
CA VAL A 240 15.73 5.11 27.73
C VAL A 240 16.27 4.62 29.05
N THR A 241 17.11 5.45 29.69
CA THR A 241 17.52 5.23 31.07
C THR A 241 16.44 5.76 31.99
N VAL A 242 15.99 4.92 32.91
CA VAL A 242 14.97 5.25 33.91
C VAL A 242 15.61 5.17 35.28
N SER A 243 15.53 6.26 36.04
CA SER A 243 16.03 6.35 37.41
C SER A 243 14.88 6.61 38.36
N GLY A 244 14.76 5.75 39.37
CA GLY A 244 13.81 5.92 40.47
C GLY A 244 14.53 6.40 41.73
N LYS A 245 13.89 7.29 42.50
CA LYS A 245 14.37 7.74 43.82
C LYS A 245 13.19 7.86 44.78
N GLY A 246 13.42 7.57 46.06
CA GLY A 246 12.41 7.68 47.12
C GLY A 246 11.43 6.52 47.19
N TYR A 247 11.80 5.38 46.61
CA TYR A 247 11.05 4.14 46.68
C TYR A 247 11.39 3.36 47.97
N GLN A 248 10.50 2.47 48.40
CA GLN A 248 10.65 1.57 49.53
C GLN A 248 11.88 0.67 49.34
N PRO A 249 12.90 0.78 50.20
CA PRO A 249 14.11 -0.03 50.09
C PRO A 249 13.84 -1.53 50.16
N GLY A 250 14.61 -2.32 49.39
CA GLY A 250 14.60 -3.78 49.42
C GLY A 250 13.38 -4.47 48.78
N ARG A 251 12.38 -3.70 48.32
CA ARG A 251 11.16 -4.21 47.70
C ARG A 251 11.22 -4.18 46.18
N GLY A 252 10.47 -5.07 45.53
CA GLY A 252 10.37 -5.10 44.08
C GLY A 252 9.40 -4.03 43.53
N VAL A 253 9.73 -3.47 42.36
CA VAL A 253 8.92 -2.49 41.61
C VAL A 253 8.88 -2.90 40.13
N TYR A 254 7.71 -2.85 39.50
CA TYR A 254 7.57 -2.97 38.06
C TYR A 254 7.59 -1.59 37.41
N LEU A 255 8.17 -1.52 36.22
CA LEU A 255 7.96 -0.43 35.26
C LEU A 255 7.25 -1.00 34.03
N ALA A 256 6.29 -0.29 33.47
CA ALA A 256 5.69 -0.66 32.20
C ALA A 256 5.22 0.56 31.41
N GLN A 257 5.22 0.45 30.08
CA GLN A 257 4.55 1.40 29.21
C GLN A 257 3.04 1.15 29.28
N SER A 258 2.23 2.17 29.57
CA SER A 258 0.79 2.05 29.82
C SER A 258 -0.01 3.23 29.24
N ILE A 259 -1.36 3.16 29.24
CA ILE A 259 -2.25 4.27 28.83
C ILE A 259 -2.94 4.99 29.99
N ALA A 260 -3.04 4.33 31.15
CA ALA A 260 -3.72 4.86 32.33
C ALA A 260 -3.38 4.01 33.57
N MET A 261 -3.48 4.64 34.74
CA MET A 261 -3.54 3.95 36.03
C MET A 261 -4.94 4.11 36.64
N PRO A 262 -5.91 3.25 36.29
CA PRO A 262 -7.33 3.46 36.61
C PRO A 262 -7.69 3.11 38.08
N GLY A 263 -6.80 3.35 39.04
CA GLY A 263 -7.06 3.02 40.44
C GLY A 263 -6.91 1.53 40.81
N THR A 264 -6.62 0.66 39.85
CA THR A 264 -6.39 -0.79 40.04
C THR A 264 -5.02 -1.09 40.63
N THR A 265 -4.77 -2.33 41.06
CA THR A 265 -3.48 -2.79 41.63
C THR A 265 -2.30 -2.62 40.67
N TYR A 266 -2.54 -2.75 39.37
CA TYR A 266 -1.58 -2.50 38.29
C TYR A 266 -2.32 -1.94 37.06
N PRO A 267 -1.64 -1.31 36.09
CA PRO A 267 -2.29 -0.82 34.86
C PRO A 267 -2.97 -1.95 34.10
N SER A 268 -4.22 -1.80 33.69
CA SER A 268 -4.95 -2.85 32.94
C SER A 268 -4.47 -3.03 31.51
N VAL A 269 -3.88 -1.97 30.93
CA VAL A 269 -3.37 -1.95 29.56
C VAL A 269 -1.92 -1.46 29.61
N PHE A 270 -0.99 -2.41 29.44
CA PHE A 270 0.43 -2.14 29.47
C PHE A 270 1.23 -3.09 28.57
N GLY A 271 2.45 -2.67 28.23
CA GLY A 271 3.44 -3.42 27.48
C GLY A 271 4.85 -3.03 27.91
N ASN A 272 5.84 -3.69 27.31
CA ASN A 272 7.27 -3.44 27.58
C ASN A 272 7.63 -3.43 29.10
N PRO A 273 7.20 -4.44 29.89
CA PRO A 273 7.44 -4.41 31.32
C PRO A 273 8.92 -4.69 31.67
N VAL A 274 9.41 -4.00 32.68
CA VAL A 274 10.73 -4.18 33.29
C VAL A 274 10.53 -4.43 34.78
N TYR A 275 11.13 -5.49 35.32
CA TYR A 275 11.05 -5.82 36.73
C TYR A 275 12.32 -5.42 37.48
N ILE A 276 12.21 -4.46 38.40
CA ILE A 276 13.24 -4.12 39.37
C ILE A 276 13.05 -5.05 40.57
N ARG A 277 13.92 -6.05 40.68
CA ARG A 277 13.82 -7.10 41.70
C ARG A 277 13.90 -6.55 43.12
N GLN A 278 14.83 -5.63 43.37
CA GLN A 278 14.99 -4.96 44.64
C GLN A 278 15.43 -3.52 44.42
N VAL A 279 14.69 -2.59 45.01
CA VAL A 279 15.11 -1.19 45.16
C VAL A 279 16.31 -1.14 46.12
N GLY A 280 17.30 -0.30 45.82
CA GLY A 280 18.49 -0.11 46.64
C GLY A 280 18.18 0.31 48.08
N ALA A 281 19.15 0.11 48.98
CA ALA A 281 19.01 0.48 50.39
C ALA A 281 18.78 1.99 50.61
N ASP A 282 19.17 2.81 49.64
CA ASP A 282 18.96 4.26 49.58
C ASP A 282 17.62 4.67 48.92
N GLY A 283 16.77 3.69 48.59
CA GLY A 283 15.49 3.92 47.93
C GLY A 283 15.61 4.28 46.44
N THR A 284 16.74 3.96 45.81
CA THR A 284 16.98 4.24 44.39
C THR A 284 17.08 3.00 43.52
N PHE A 285 16.86 3.20 42.21
CA PHE A 285 17.18 2.21 41.18
C PHE A 285 17.52 2.94 39.87
N THR A 286 18.24 2.27 38.98
CA THR A 286 18.42 2.71 37.58
C THR A 286 18.35 1.51 36.66
N VAL A 287 17.60 1.62 35.57
CA VAL A 287 17.38 0.54 34.61
C VAL A 287 17.18 1.09 33.21
N THR A 288 17.50 0.29 32.18
CA THR A 288 17.16 0.60 30.79
C THR A 288 15.76 0.06 30.48
N ALA A 289 14.89 0.90 29.93
CA ALA A 289 13.58 0.51 29.44
C ALA A 289 13.48 0.75 27.93
N LYS A 290 12.77 -0.13 27.22
CA LYS A 290 12.45 0.02 25.80
C LYS A 290 11.05 0.61 25.68
N LEU A 291 10.93 1.73 24.99
CA LEU A 291 9.68 2.40 24.67
C LEU A 291 9.42 2.28 23.17
N THR A 292 8.18 2.00 22.78
CA THR A 292 7.79 1.88 21.37
C THR A 292 6.58 2.75 21.07
N GLU A 293 6.51 3.31 19.85
CA GLU A 293 5.36 4.16 19.46
C GLU A 293 4.04 3.38 19.47
N THR A 294 4.13 2.06 19.25
CA THR A 294 3.03 1.12 19.36
C THR A 294 3.46 -0.04 20.25
N PHE A 295 2.61 -0.45 21.19
CA PHE A 295 2.81 -1.69 21.96
C PHE A 295 1.54 -2.53 21.96
N THR A 296 1.68 -3.84 22.10
CA THR A 296 0.54 -4.76 22.16
C THR A 296 0.44 -5.33 23.57
N PRO A 297 -0.60 -4.99 24.35
CA PRO A 297 -0.85 -5.59 25.65
C PRO A 297 -1.20 -7.07 25.50
N SER A 298 -0.92 -7.87 26.54
CA SER A 298 -1.26 -9.29 26.53
C SER A 298 -2.77 -9.49 26.38
N GLY A 299 -3.17 -10.18 25.30
CA GLY A 299 -4.59 -10.48 25.01
C GLY A 299 -5.43 -9.28 24.54
N GLY A 300 -4.83 -8.16 24.13
CA GLY A 300 -5.53 -6.98 23.63
C GLY A 300 -5.00 -6.44 22.30
N ASP A 301 -5.67 -5.43 21.77
CA ASP A 301 -5.30 -4.76 20.52
C ASP A 301 -4.09 -3.83 20.70
N ALA A 302 -3.35 -3.61 19.60
CA ALA A 302 -2.21 -2.71 19.58
C ALA A 302 -2.61 -1.26 19.94
N VAL A 303 -1.83 -0.63 20.82
CA VAL A 303 -2.02 0.75 21.29
C VAL A 303 -1.02 1.67 20.57
N ASP A 304 -1.51 2.68 19.85
CA ASP A 304 -0.68 3.73 19.20
C ASP A 304 -0.54 4.96 20.11
N CYS A 305 0.63 5.12 20.72
CA CYS A 305 0.97 6.20 21.66
C CYS A 305 1.12 7.58 21.03
N ARG A 306 0.94 7.71 19.71
CA ARG A 306 0.87 9.00 19.01
C ARG A 306 -0.55 9.56 18.98
N THR A 307 -1.54 8.71 19.27
CA THR A 307 -2.97 9.05 19.29
C THR A 307 -3.62 8.77 20.63
N THR A 308 -2.98 7.94 21.46
CA THR A 308 -3.40 7.60 22.82
C THR A 308 -2.37 8.14 23.81
N ALA A 309 -2.82 8.78 24.89
CA ALA A 309 -1.91 9.23 25.94
C ALA A 309 -1.23 8.02 26.59
N CYS A 310 0.10 7.95 26.51
CA CYS A 310 0.89 6.88 27.08
C CYS A 310 1.80 7.38 28.20
N PHE A 311 2.16 6.49 29.10
CA PHE A 311 2.98 6.75 30.28
C PHE A 311 4.02 5.64 30.45
N LEU A 312 5.15 5.96 31.05
CA LEU A 312 5.97 4.97 31.76
C LEU A 312 5.52 4.98 33.22
N THR A 313 5.07 3.82 33.70
CA THR A 313 4.41 3.69 34.99
C THR A 313 5.17 2.77 35.92
N SER A 314 5.42 3.21 37.16
CA SER A 314 5.86 2.33 38.25
C SER A 314 4.67 1.79 39.06
N PHE A 315 4.77 0.55 39.54
CA PHE A 315 3.83 -0.06 40.49
C PHE A 315 4.49 -1.20 41.28
N ASN A 316 3.89 -1.60 42.40
CA ASN A 316 4.49 -2.60 43.31
C ASN A 316 4.53 -4.02 42.72
N SER A 317 5.50 -4.83 43.17
CA SER A 317 5.71 -6.22 42.72
C SER A 317 5.01 -7.28 43.60
N HIS A 318 4.84 -8.47 43.02
CA HIS A 318 4.35 -9.71 43.65
C HIS A 318 5.39 -10.42 44.53
N ASP A 319 6.35 -9.74 45.16
CA ASP A 319 7.50 -10.39 45.84
C ASP A 319 7.17 -11.29 47.06
N GLY A 320 5.88 -11.57 47.30
CA GLY A 320 5.39 -12.84 47.88
C GLY A 320 5.49 -12.97 49.39
N SER A 321 6.17 -12.06 50.07
CA SER A 321 6.33 -12.08 51.53
C SER A 321 5.24 -11.31 52.28
N ASP A 322 4.53 -10.40 51.61
CA ASP A 322 3.44 -9.61 52.18
C ASP A 322 2.29 -9.47 51.19
N PRO A 323 1.14 -10.13 51.40
CA PRO A 323 0.00 -10.09 50.48
C PRO A 323 -0.62 -8.68 50.37
N THR A 324 -0.29 -7.77 51.28
CA THR A 324 -0.79 -6.40 51.30
C THR A 324 0.11 -5.43 50.53
N TRP A 325 1.31 -5.87 50.12
CA TRP A 325 2.29 -5.05 49.41
C TRP A 325 1.81 -4.69 48.01
N MET A 326 1.45 -5.68 47.20
CA MET A 326 1.14 -5.39 45.81
C MET A 326 -0.11 -4.52 45.62
N PRO A 327 -1.22 -4.72 46.35
CA PRO A 327 -2.38 -3.83 46.28
C PRO A 327 -2.11 -2.37 46.68
N SER A 328 -0.99 -2.10 47.36
CA SER A 328 -0.58 -0.73 47.70
C SER A 328 -0.27 0.07 46.45
N ARG A 329 -0.77 1.30 46.39
CA ARG A 329 -0.52 2.27 45.31
C ARG A 329 0.50 3.34 45.71
N ALA A 330 1.20 3.11 46.82
CA ALA A 330 2.06 4.10 47.44
C ALA A 330 3.22 4.55 46.54
N GLN A 331 3.70 3.65 45.67
CA GLN A 331 4.89 3.88 44.84
C GLN A 331 4.57 4.15 43.37
N ASP A 332 3.30 4.44 43.08
CA ASP A 332 2.84 4.57 41.72
C ASP A 332 3.19 5.95 41.18
N VAL A 333 3.99 5.96 40.12
CA VAL A 333 4.41 7.16 39.40
C VAL A 333 4.11 6.93 37.93
N ALA A 334 3.45 7.89 37.27
CA ALA A 334 3.23 7.85 35.83
C ALA A 334 3.97 9.03 35.19
N GLN A 335 5.01 8.73 34.42
CA GLN A 335 5.72 9.70 33.57
C GLN A 335 5.03 9.76 32.20
N PRO A 336 4.40 10.89 31.80
CA PRO A 336 3.85 11.04 30.46
C PRO A 336 4.92 10.86 29.38
N LEU A 337 4.55 10.18 28.29
CA LEU A 337 5.38 9.95 27.11
C LEU A 337 4.77 10.64 25.90
N SER A 338 5.60 11.30 25.09
CA SER A 338 5.21 11.91 23.82
C SER A 338 6.04 11.33 22.67
N PHE A 339 5.36 10.55 21.84
CA PHE A 339 5.87 10.11 20.55
C PHE A 339 5.56 11.17 19.49
N GLY A 340 6.31 11.16 18.37
CA GLY A 340 6.04 12.08 17.26
C GLY A 340 4.59 12.04 16.77
N THR A 341 4.12 13.09 16.11
CA THR A 341 2.76 13.09 15.53
C THR A 341 2.65 12.02 14.45
N LYS A 342 1.58 11.20 14.49
CA LYS A 342 1.27 10.25 13.42
C LYS A 342 1.11 11.02 12.11
N VAL A 343 2.00 10.76 11.15
CA VAL A 343 1.86 11.30 9.79
C VAL A 343 0.62 10.63 9.16
N PRO A 344 -0.34 11.38 8.59
CA PRO A 344 -1.44 10.78 7.84
C PRO A 344 -0.93 10.24 6.50
N ALA A 345 -1.50 9.13 6.02
CA ALA A 345 -1.14 8.60 4.70
C ALA A 345 -1.41 9.63 3.59
N ALA A 346 -0.58 9.62 2.55
CA ALA A 346 -0.75 10.48 1.40
C ALA A 346 -2.15 10.27 0.77
N THR A 347 -2.83 11.35 0.40
CA THR A 347 -4.19 11.28 -0.17
C THR A 347 -4.14 11.53 -1.67
N VAL A 348 -4.53 10.55 -2.48
CA VAL A 348 -4.55 10.69 -3.94
C VAL A 348 -5.64 11.66 -4.38
N THR A 349 -5.23 12.80 -4.95
CA THR A 349 -6.13 13.87 -5.45
C THR A 349 -6.36 13.78 -6.95
N ARG A 350 -5.51 13.06 -7.70
CA ARG A 350 -5.70 12.84 -9.14
C ARG A 350 -5.23 11.47 -9.59
N GLN A 351 -6.14 10.75 -10.22
CA GLN A 351 -5.88 9.43 -10.83
C GLN A 351 -5.31 9.59 -12.26
N PRO A 352 -4.38 8.71 -12.69
CA PRO A 352 -3.99 8.65 -14.08
C PRO A 352 -5.12 8.11 -14.96
N VAL A 353 -5.18 8.55 -16.22
CA VAL A 353 -6.20 8.14 -17.19
C VAL A 353 -5.55 7.30 -18.28
N SER A 354 -6.23 6.24 -18.72
CA SER A 354 -5.78 5.39 -19.83
C SER A 354 -5.54 6.21 -21.10
N ARG A 355 -4.51 5.84 -21.87
CA ARG A 355 -4.08 6.56 -23.07
C ARG A 355 -3.97 5.64 -24.27
N THR A 356 -4.33 6.15 -25.44
CA THR A 356 -4.04 5.53 -26.73
C THR A 356 -3.00 6.33 -27.47
N ALA A 357 -1.96 5.67 -27.97
CA ALA A 357 -0.90 6.31 -28.76
C ALA A 357 -0.48 5.39 -29.91
N ARG A 358 -0.07 6.00 -31.04
CA ARG A 358 0.56 5.23 -32.12
C ARG A 358 1.94 4.77 -31.69
N SER A 359 2.39 3.61 -32.18
CA SER A 359 3.77 3.18 -31.95
C SER A 359 4.76 4.26 -32.39
N GLY A 360 5.72 4.58 -31.52
CA GLY A 360 6.70 5.67 -31.65
C GLY A 360 6.28 7.01 -31.06
N ALA A 361 4.99 7.27 -30.80
CA ALA A 361 4.52 8.49 -30.15
C ALA A 361 4.70 8.42 -28.62
N THR A 362 4.57 9.56 -27.93
CA THR A 362 4.68 9.63 -26.46
C THR A 362 3.30 9.69 -25.82
N ALA A 363 3.01 8.76 -24.92
CA ALA A 363 1.85 8.80 -24.03
C ALA A 363 2.23 9.45 -22.69
N VAL A 364 1.37 10.31 -22.16
CA VAL A 364 1.59 11.01 -20.89
C VAL A 364 0.54 10.62 -19.87
N PHE A 365 1.00 10.17 -18.71
CA PHE A 365 0.19 9.85 -17.53
C PHE A 365 0.52 10.86 -16.43
N THR A 366 -0.48 11.30 -15.70
CA THR A 366 -0.32 12.30 -14.64
C THR A 366 -1.12 11.87 -13.43
N ALA A 367 -0.54 11.98 -12.23
CA ALA A 367 -1.18 11.70 -10.96
C ALA A 367 -0.84 12.81 -9.96
N ALA A 368 -1.63 12.95 -8.89
CA ALA A 368 -1.33 13.89 -7.81
C ALA A 368 -1.81 13.33 -6.47
N ALA A 369 -1.15 13.72 -5.39
CA ALA A 369 -1.53 13.43 -4.02
C ALA A 369 -1.08 14.56 -3.08
N ASP A 370 -1.82 14.74 -1.98
CA ASP A 370 -1.45 15.62 -0.88
C ASP A 370 -0.73 14.81 0.21
N GLY A 371 0.23 15.44 0.91
CA GLY A 371 0.96 14.82 2.02
C GLY A 371 1.97 13.74 1.61
N ALA A 372 2.37 13.69 0.34
CA ALA A 372 3.41 12.78 -0.16
C ALA A 372 4.79 13.44 -0.15
N ASP A 373 5.82 12.73 0.29
CA ASP A 373 7.22 13.17 0.25
C ASP A 373 7.86 12.86 -1.11
N SER A 374 7.42 11.76 -1.74
CA SER A 374 7.90 11.35 -3.05
C SER A 374 6.85 10.57 -3.84
N VAL A 375 7.10 10.41 -5.13
CA VAL A 375 6.31 9.55 -6.01
C VAL A 375 7.25 8.67 -6.83
N ARG A 376 6.82 7.44 -7.10
CA ARG A 376 7.41 6.59 -8.13
C ARG A 376 6.32 6.03 -9.04
N TRP A 377 6.64 5.76 -10.29
CA TRP A 377 5.73 5.06 -11.18
C TRP A 377 6.05 3.58 -11.24
N GLU A 378 5.01 2.77 -11.33
CA GLU A 378 5.12 1.32 -11.52
C GLU A 378 4.39 0.91 -12.80
N ARG A 379 4.93 -0.12 -13.45
CA ARG A 379 4.36 -0.75 -14.65
C ARG A 379 4.02 -2.20 -14.36
N SER A 380 2.84 -2.61 -14.81
CA SER A 380 2.42 -4.01 -14.87
C SER A 380 2.22 -4.46 -16.32
N THR A 381 2.69 -5.66 -16.63
CA THR A 381 2.51 -6.35 -17.92
C THR A 381 1.57 -7.55 -17.83
N ASP A 382 1.05 -7.85 -16.64
CA ASP A 382 0.24 -9.03 -16.31
C ASP A 382 -1.13 -8.65 -15.75
N LYS A 383 -1.71 -7.57 -16.28
CA LYS A 383 -3.04 -7.04 -15.90
C LYS A 383 -3.13 -6.66 -14.41
N GLY A 384 -2.04 -6.20 -13.82
CA GLY A 384 -1.97 -5.65 -12.47
C GLY A 384 -1.67 -6.67 -11.38
N ALA A 385 -1.29 -7.91 -11.72
CA ALA A 385 -0.91 -8.92 -10.74
C ALA A 385 0.46 -8.64 -10.13
N THR A 386 1.44 -8.22 -10.95
CA THR A 386 2.76 -7.77 -10.49
C THR A 386 3.09 -6.39 -11.03
N TRP A 387 3.87 -5.65 -10.24
CA TRP A 387 4.23 -4.26 -10.50
C TRP A 387 5.74 -4.09 -10.38
N ASN A 388 6.34 -3.46 -11.39
CA ASN A 388 7.78 -3.16 -11.41
C ASN A 388 7.98 -1.65 -11.50
N THR A 389 8.90 -1.11 -10.71
CA THR A 389 9.24 0.32 -10.74
C THR A 389 9.77 0.73 -12.12
N VAL A 390 9.24 1.83 -12.63
CA VAL A 390 9.76 2.52 -13.82
C VAL A 390 10.93 3.39 -13.37
N SER A 391 12.16 2.96 -13.68
CA SER A 391 13.38 3.64 -13.24
C SER A 391 13.40 5.13 -13.62
N GLY A 392 13.76 5.99 -12.67
CA GLY A 392 13.87 7.45 -12.84
C GLY A 392 12.55 8.22 -12.90
N ALA A 393 11.39 7.56 -12.85
CA ALA A 393 10.10 8.21 -12.91
C ALA A 393 9.64 8.72 -11.52
N THR A 394 10.25 9.81 -11.05
CA THR A 394 10.01 10.42 -9.73
C THR A 394 9.14 11.67 -9.75
N SER A 395 8.54 12.00 -10.90
CA SER A 395 7.63 13.13 -11.07
C SER A 395 6.17 12.68 -11.04
N THR A 396 5.26 13.61 -10.72
CA THR A 396 3.80 13.45 -10.87
C THR A 396 3.36 13.21 -12.31
N THR A 397 4.26 13.40 -13.28
CA THR A 397 4.04 13.11 -14.70
C THR A 397 4.99 12.01 -15.19
N LEU A 398 4.44 10.98 -15.82
CA LEU A 398 5.16 9.93 -16.52
C LEU A 398 4.97 10.05 -18.03
N SER A 399 6.08 10.14 -18.76
CA SER A 399 6.12 10.10 -20.22
C SER A 399 6.62 8.74 -20.70
N VAL A 400 5.82 8.04 -21.50
CA VAL A 400 6.13 6.72 -22.03
C VAL A 400 6.18 6.79 -23.55
N LYS A 401 7.32 6.44 -24.16
CA LYS A 401 7.40 6.22 -25.61
C LYS A 401 6.67 4.92 -25.96
N ALA A 402 5.54 5.04 -26.64
CA ALA A 402 4.71 3.91 -27.02
C ALA A 402 5.46 2.98 -28.00
N ALA A 403 5.44 1.69 -27.70
CA ALA A 403 5.99 0.63 -28.53
C ALA A 403 5.05 -0.58 -28.45
N ALA A 404 4.98 -1.41 -29.48
CA ALA A 404 4.07 -2.56 -29.48
C ALA A 404 4.25 -3.50 -28.27
N SER A 405 5.47 -3.66 -27.77
CA SER A 405 5.78 -4.46 -26.57
C SER A 405 5.15 -3.90 -25.28
N LEU A 406 4.74 -2.64 -25.28
CA LEU A 406 4.08 -1.97 -24.15
C LEU A 406 2.56 -1.96 -24.29
N ASN A 407 1.99 -2.50 -25.38
CA ASN A 407 0.55 -2.53 -25.56
C ASN A 407 -0.13 -3.28 -24.41
N ALA A 408 -1.22 -2.70 -23.89
CA ALA A 408 -1.97 -3.17 -22.73
C ALA A 408 -1.20 -3.15 -21.39
N SER A 409 0.01 -2.58 -21.34
CA SER A 409 0.70 -2.31 -20.07
C SER A 409 -0.11 -1.34 -19.22
N ARG A 410 -0.11 -1.57 -17.90
CA ARG A 410 -0.77 -0.71 -16.91
C ARG A 410 0.26 0.09 -16.14
N TYR A 411 -0.08 1.33 -15.81
CA TYR A 411 0.76 2.26 -15.07
C TYR A 411 0.01 2.81 -13.86
N ARG A 412 0.68 2.87 -12.71
CA ARG A 412 0.17 3.53 -11.50
C ARG A 412 1.28 4.38 -10.88
N ALA A 413 0.90 5.47 -10.24
CA ALA A 413 1.81 6.20 -9.37
C ALA A 413 1.68 5.65 -7.94
N VAL A 414 2.80 5.56 -7.23
CA VAL A 414 2.87 5.18 -5.82
C VAL A 414 3.47 6.37 -5.08
N PHE A 415 2.65 7.01 -4.26
CA PHE A 415 3.04 8.12 -3.41
C PHE A 415 3.53 7.57 -2.07
N VAL A 416 4.65 8.10 -1.58
CA VAL A 416 5.29 7.61 -0.35
C VAL A 416 5.43 8.77 0.62
N ASN A 417 5.09 8.53 1.88
CA ASN A 417 5.45 9.37 3.01
C ASN A 417 5.81 8.52 4.23
N ALA A 418 6.07 9.15 5.37
CA ALA A 418 6.40 8.44 6.62
C ALA A 418 5.32 7.45 7.09
N SER A 419 4.08 7.54 6.62
CA SER A 419 2.99 6.59 6.93
C SER A 419 2.99 5.34 6.05
N GLY A 420 3.80 5.33 4.99
CA GLY A 420 3.90 4.25 4.01
C GLY A 420 3.51 4.68 2.60
N GLU A 421 3.00 3.71 1.83
CA GLU A 421 2.75 3.87 0.40
C GLU A 421 1.26 3.95 0.08
N THR A 422 0.88 4.89 -0.78
CA THR A 422 -0.47 5.00 -1.33
C THR A 422 -0.41 4.98 -2.85
N ALA A 423 -0.97 3.94 -3.45
CA ALA A 423 -1.00 3.78 -4.90
C ALA A 423 -2.26 4.39 -5.53
N THR A 424 -2.11 4.94 -6.74
CA THR A 424 -3.25 5.30 -7.59
C THR A 424 -3.94 4.04 -8.14
N SER A 425 -5.15 4.22 -8.66
CA SER A 425 -5.70 3.31 -9.65
C SER A 425 -4.80 3.21 -10.89
N ALA A 426 -4.92 2.11 -11.62
CA ALA A 426 -4.09 1.82 -12.78
C ALA A 426 -4.68 2.39 -14.08
N ALA A 427 -3.86 3.07 -14.87
CA ALA A 427 -4.17 3.51 -16.24
C ALA A 427 -3.55 2.57 -17.27
N THR A 428 -4.28 2.24 -18.34
CA THR A 428 -3.79 1.35 -19.41
C THR A 428 -3.21 2.15 -20.58
N LEU A 429 -2.07 1.72 -21.12
CA LEU A 429 -1.54 2.18 -22.39
C LEU A 429 -2.03 1.25 -23.53
N THR A 430 -2.80 1.79 -24.46
CA THR A 430 -3.15 1.11 -25.71
C THR A 430 -2.27 1.63 -26.83
N VAL A 431 -1.49 0.75 -27.45
CA VAL A 431 -0.61 1.10 -28.56
C VAL A 431 -1.24 0.64 -29.87
N SER A 432 -1.54 1.59 -30.75
CA SER A 432 -2.04 1.29 -32.09
C SER A 432 -0.90 1.26 -33.10
N ALA A 433 -0.95 0.31 -34.04
CA ALA A 433 -0.01 0.26 -35.15
C ALA A 433 -0.07 1.54 -36.01
N VAL A 434 1.06 1.94 -36.56
CA VAL A 434 1.18 3.09 -37.45
C VAL A 434 0.64 2.71 -38.84
N PRO A 435 -0.29 3.49 -39.43
CA PRO A 435 -0.80 3.22 -40.77
C PRO A 435 0.28 3.07 -41.85
N SER A 436 0.08 2.11 -42.77
CA SER A 436 0.87 1.94 -43.98
C SER A 436 -0.04 1.88 -45.22
N ARG A 437 0.50 2.24 -46.39
CA ARG A 437 -0.21 2.18 -47.69
C ARG A 437 0.74 1.81 -48.83
N ILE A 438 0.21 1.18 -49.88
CA ILE A 438 0.95 0.93 -51.12
C ILE A 438 0.31 1.75 -52.23
N ILE A 439 1.09 2.62 -52.86
CA ILE A 439 0.65 3.51 -53.95
C ILE A 439 1.34 3.16 -55.27
N SER A 440 0.81 3.69 -56.36
CA SER A 440 1.40 3.60 -57.72
C SER A 440 1.68 2.16 -58.16
N PHE A 441 0.79 1.23 -57.81
CA PHE A 441 0.91 -0.16 -58.23
C PHE A 441 0.59 -0.32 -59.71
N ASN A 442 1.47 -0.96 -60.47
CA ASN A 442 1.30 -1.20 -61.91
C ASN A 442 2.05 -2.47 -62.35
N ALA A 443 1.47 -3.26 -63.25
CA ALA A 443 2.04 -4.47 -63.84
C ALA A 443 2.12 -4.31 -65.38
N SER A 444 3.33 -4.17 -65.91
CA SER A 444 3.54 -3.84 -67.34
C SER A 444 4.57 -4.78 -68.00
N PRO A 445 4.56 -4.96 -69.34
CA PRO A 445 3.67 -4.34 -70.32
C PRO A 445 2.28 -4.99 -70.40
N GLU A 446 1.30 -4.27 -70.94
CA GLU A 446 -0.02 -4.80 -71.27
C GLU A 446 -0.39 -4.46 -72.74
N PRO A 447 -0.83 -5.44 -73.56
CA PRO A 447 -0.86 -6.88 -73.28
C PRO A 447 0.55 -7.50 -73.27
N VAL A 448 0.72 -8.62 -72.56
CA VAL A 448 1.99 -9.37 -72.50
C VAL A 448 1.89 -10.69 -73.24
N ALA A 449 3.02 -11.16 -73.80
CA ALA A 449 3.07 -12.50 -74.37
C ALA A 449 2.94 -13.57 -73.27
N LYS A 450 2.24 -14.68 -73.53
CA LYS A 450 2.22 -15.85 -72.63
C LYS A 450 3.64 -16.36 -72.37
N GLY A 451 4.00 -16.51 -71.10
CA GLY A 451 5.36 -16.82 -70.64
C GLY A 451 6.31 -15.61 -70.61
N GLY A 452 5.82 -14.41 -70.97
CA GLY A 452 6.57 -13.16 -70.93
C GLY A 452 6.77 -12.64 -69.51
N LYS A 453 7.74 -11.74 -69.34
CA LYS A 453 8.01 -11.06 -68.07
C LYS A 453 7.15 -9.81 -67.92
N LEU A 454 6.53 -9.67 -66.76
CA LEU A 454 5.91 -8.46 -66.27
C LEU A 454 6.83 -7.80 -65.25
N LYS A 455 7.05 -6.50 -65.40
CA LYS A 455 7.59 -5.63 -64.37
C LYS A 455 6.44 -5.09 -63.53
N VAL A 456 6.41 -5.53 -62.28
CA VAL A 456 5.47 -5.06 -61.26
C VAL A 456 6.20 -4.03 -60.40
N VAL A 457 5.60 -2.86 -60.22
CA VAL A 457 6.14 -1.76 -59.39
C VAL A 457 5.07 -1.32 -58.41
N GLY A 458 5.45 -0.98 -57.18
CA GLY A 458 4.61 -0.27 -56.22
C GLY A 458 5.45 0.40 -55.13
N THR A 459 4.92 1.43 -54.45
CA THR A 459 5.64 2.16 -53.41
C THR A 459 4.95 2.02 -52.06
N LEU A 460 5.64 1.44 -51.07
CA LEU A 460 5.18 1.35 -49.69
C LEU A 460 5.53 2.64 -48.94
N GLN A 461 4.51 3.21 -48.29
CA GLN A 461 4.65 4.35 -47.41
C GLN A 461 4.05 4.04 -46.04
N THR A 462 4.53 4.74 -45.02
CA THR A 462 4.00 4.71 -43.66
C THR A 462 3.92 6.12 -43.13
N VAL A 463 2.90 6.40 -42.32
CA VAL A 463 2.70 7.73 -41.75
C VAL A 463 3.64 7.96 -40.57
N GLY A 464 4.13 9.18 -40.34
CA GLY A 464 4.85 9.50 -39.11
C GLY A 464 3.94 9.41 -37.88
N ALA A 465 4.50 8.96 -36.75
CA ALA A 465 3.74 8.68 -35.54
C ALA A 465 3.09 9.93 -34.91
N THR A 466 3.69 11.10 -35.12
CA THR A 466 3.29 12.38 -34.52
C THR A 466 2.91 13.47 -35.54
N ASP A 467 3.49 13.45 -36.74
CA ASP A 467 3.36 14.51 -37.74
C ASP A 467 2.34 14.22 -38.86
N ASN A 468 1.74 13.02 -38.85
CA ASN A 468 0.83 12.52 -39.89
C ASN A 468 1.40 12.59 -41.33
N THR A 469 2.72 12.67 -41.49
CA THR A 469 3.36 12.82 -42.80
C THR A 469 3.70 11.45 -43.38
N TRP A 470 3.27 11.18 -44.61
CA TRP A 470 3.58 9.92 -45.30
C TRP A 470 5.02 9.90 -45.80
N ARG A 471 5.78 8.87 -45.41
CA ARG A 471 7.19 8.70 -45.78
C ARG A 471 7.43 7.32 -46.37
N PRO A 472 8.43 7.17 -47.27
CA PRO A 472 8.83 5.86 -47.77
C PRO A 472 9.16 4.87 -46.66
N GLN A 473 8.69 3.63 -46.81
CA GLN A 473 9.04 2.54 -45.91
C GLN A 473 10.03 1.60 -46.61
N ALA A 474 11.31 1.78 -46.32
CA ALA A 474 12.41 1.02 -46.91
C ALA A 474 12.60 -0.37 -46.27
N LYS A 475 13.37 -1.23 -46.94
CA LYS A 475 13.82 -2.55 -46.46
C LYS A 475 12.68 -3.42 -45.93
N THR A 476 11.49 -3.31 -46.53
CA THR A 476 10.29 -4.00 -46.08
C THR A 476 9.81 -4.97 -47.16
N ALA A 477 9.49 -6.20 -46.76
CA ALA A 477 8.96 -7.22 -47.66
C ALA A 477 7.49 -6.96 -48.04
N LEU A 478 7.21 -6.98 -49.33
CA LEU A 478 5.89 -7.04 -49.95
C LEU A 478 5.70 -8.37 -50.67
N VAL A 479 4.47 -8.86 -50.69
CA VAL A 479 4.07 -10.02 -51.48
C VAL A 479 3.34 -9.52 -52.73
N VAL A 480 3.83 -9.88 -53.91
CA VAL A 480 3.10 -9.70 -55.16
C VAL A 480 2.19 -10.91 -55.34
N GLU A 481 0.90 -10.65 -55.52
CA GLU A 481 -0.15 -11.64 -55.62
C GLU A 481 -0.84 -11.56 -56.99
N PHE A 482 -1.23 -12.73 -57.53
CA PHE A 482 -1.93 -12.88 -58.81
C PHE A 482 -3.23 -13.67 -58.63
N GLN A 483 -4.32 -13.15 -59.18
CA GLN A 483 -5.62 -13.80 -59.28
C GLN A 483 -5.93 -14.01 -60.76
N ALA A 484 -5.93 -15.27 -61.21
CA ALA A 484 -6.30 -15.59 -62.58
C ALA A 484 -7.74 -15.15 -62.88
N LYS A 485 -8.03 -14.77 -64.14
CA LYS A 485 -9.38 -14.38 -64.58
C LYS A 485 -10.40 -15.48 -64.22
N GLY A 486 -11.44 -15.11 -63.48
CA GLY A 486 -12.48 -16.02 -63.00
C GLY A 486 -12.12 -16.84 -61.75
N ALA A 487 -10.89 -16.74 -61.23
CA ALA A 487 -10.52 -17.37 -59.97
C ALA A 487 -11.04 -16.56 -58.77
N LYS A 488 -11.30 -17.23 -57.64
CA LYS A 488 -11.74 -16.59 -56.38
C LYS A 488 -10.61 -16.33 -55.38
N THR A 489 -9.43 -16.87 -55.64
CA THR A 489 -8.29 -16.84 -54.70
C THR A 489 -7.07 -16.17 -55.32
N TRP A 490 -6.28 -15.52 -54.47
CA TRP A 490 -5.01 -14.92 -54.81
C TRP A 490 -3.88 -15.93 -54.59
N SER A 491 -2.95 -16.00 -55.54
CA SER A 491 -1.75 -16.83 -55.46
C SER A 491 -0.51 -15.94 -55.30
N ARG A 492 0.47 -16.38 -54.51
CA ARG A 492 1.75 -15.66 -54.37
C ARG A 492 2.57 -15.83 -55.63
N ALA A 493 2.94 -14.72 -56.27
CA ALA A 493 3.80 -14.72 -57.44
C ALA A 493 5.27 -14.39 -57.08
N ALA A 494 5.50 -13.47 -56.16
CA ALA A 494 6.84 -13.11 -55.69
C ALA A 494 6.80 -12.48 -54.29
N THR A 495 7.95 -12.47 -53.62
CA THR A 495 8.21 -11.60 -52.46
C THR A 495 9.32 -10.62 -52.86
N VAL A 496 9.12 -9.34 -52.60
CA VAL A 496 10.04 -8.25 -52.99
C VAL A 496 10.29 -7.34 -51.80
N THR A 497 11.53 -6.88 -51.65
CA THR A 497 11.90 -5.92 -50.59
C THR A 497 11.95 -4.51 -51.17
N THR A 498 11.39 -3.54 -50.43
CA THR A 498 11.42 -2.13 -50.83
C THR A 498 12.80 -1.52 -50.72
N ASP A 499 13.14 -0.64 -51.66
CA ASP A 499 14.37 0.16 -51.63
C ASP A 499 14.29 1.35 -50.66
N ALA A 500 15.32 2.21 -50.63
CA ALA A 500 15.36 3.40 -49.78
C ALA A 500 14.22 4.40 -50.05
N LYS A 501 13.65 4.39 -51.26
CA LYS A 501 12.49 5.21 -51.67
C LYS A 501 11.17 4.48 -51.45
N GLY A 502 11.18 3.33 -50.77
CA GLY A 502 9.99 2.52 -50.50
C GLY A 502 9.47 1.80 -51.73
N VAL A 503 10.19 1.82 -52.86
CA VAL A 503 9.78 1.22 -54.12
C VAL A 503 10.11 -0.26 -54.10
N ALA A 504 9.12 -1.08 -54.41
CA ALA A 504 9.27 -2.51 -54.64
C ALA A 504 9.10 -2.78 -56.14
N THR A 505 10.09 -3.44 -56.74
CA THR A 505 10.06 -3.85 -58.15
C THR A 505 10.28 -5.35 -58.26
N ALA A 506 9.37 -6.06 -58.94
CA ALA A 506 9.48 -7.49 -59.20
C ALA A 506 9.36 -7.79 -60.69
N SER A 507 10.09 -8.79 -61.16
CA SER A 507 9.94 -9.37 -62.50
C SER A 507 9.27 -10.73 -62.38
N VAL A 508 8.02 -10.82 -62.79
CA VAL A 508 7.17 -12.03 -62.66
C VAL A 508 6.78 -12.55 -64.03
N THR A 509 6.48 -13.84 -64.16
CA THR A 509 6.08 -14.45 -65.44
C THR A 509 4.56 -14.45 -65.58
N ALA A 510 4.04 -13.91 -66.68
CA ALA A 510 2.61 -13.93 -66.98
C ALA A 510 2.24 -15.14 -67.83
N VAL A 511 1.39 -16.03 -67.31
CA VAL A 511 1.00 -17.28 -67.99
C VAL A 511 -0.49 -17.34 -68.36
N LYS A 512 -1.31 -16.52 -67.72
CA LYS A 512 -2.77 -16.46 -67.86
C LYS A 512 -3.23 -15.02 -67.63
N ASP A 513 -4.33 -14.64 -68.26
CA ASP A 513 -5.05 -13.41 -67.94
C ASP A 513 -5.39 -13.35 -66.45
N GLY A 514 -5.34 -12.16 -65.87
CA GLY A 514 -5.82 -11.95 -64.51
C GLY A 514 -5.31 -10.66 -63.86
N THR A 515 -5.64 -10.54 -62.59
CA THR A 515 -5.42 -9.35 -61.79
C THR A 515 -4.22 -9.52 -60.87
N TRP A 516 -3.40 -8.49 -60.74
CA TRP A 516 -2.21 -8.41 -59.91
C TRP A 516 -2.41 -7.38 -58.79
N ARG A 517 -1.80 -7.62 -57.63
CA ARG A 517 -1.70 -6.64 -56.54
C ARG A 517 -0.45 -6.85 -55.70
N ALA A 518 -0.08 -5.87 -54.89
CA ALA A 518 0.92 -6.01 -53.83
C ALA A 518 0.25 -5.98 -52.45
N ARG A 519 0.79 -6.76 -51.51
CA ARG A 519 0.34 -6.80 -50.12
C ARG A 519 1.52 -6.68 -49.16
N TYR A 520 1.38 -5.79 -48.19
CA TYR A 520 2.20 -5.70 -46.99
C TYR A 520 1.45 -6.36 -45.83
N ALA A 521 2.09 -7.31 -45.15
CA ALA A 521 1.44 -8.05 -44.06
C ALA A 521 1.29 -7.25 -42.75
N GLY A 522 2.02 -6.14 -42.59
CA GLY A 522 2.09 -5.40 -41.33
C GLY A 522 3.07 -6.02 -40.32
N THR A 523 3.26 -5.30 -39.21
CA THR A 523 3.94 -5.75 -37.99
C THR A 523 3.12 -5.29 -36.78
N ALA A 524 3.52 -5.63 -35.56
CA ALA A 524 2.84 -5.11 -34.37
C ALA A 524 2.88 -3.56 -34.30
N ASP A 525 3.90 -2.93 -34.87
CA ASP A 525 4.07 -1.48 -34.90
C ASP A 525 3.53 -0.81 -36.18
N ARG A 526 3.22 -1.56 -37.25
CA ARG A 526 2.80 -1.01 -38.54
C ARG A 526 1.62 -1.78 -39.14
N ALA A 527 0.58 -1.07 -39.56
CA ALA A 527 -0.62 -1.68 -40.11
C ALA A 527 -0.34 -2.39 -41.44
N ALA A 528 -1.08 -3.47 -41.71
CA ALA A 528 -1.08 -4.13 -43.01
C ALA A 528 -1.62 -3.20 -44.10
N ALA A 529 -1.20 -3.44 -45.36
CA ALA A 529 -1.67 -2.66 -46.50
C ALA A 529 -1.82 -3.53 -47.76
N VAL A 530 -2.79 -3.21 -48.60
CA VAL A 530 -2.99 -3.83 -49.92
C VAL A 530 -3.03 -2.69 -50.94
N SER A 531 -2.38 -2.87 -52.09
CA SER A 531 -2.40 -1.88 -53.17
C SER A 531 -3.74 -1.89 -53.91
N SER A 532 -3.94 -0.89 -54.78
CA SER A 532 -4.85 -1.05 -55.91
C SER A 532 -4.43 -2.26 -56.77
N SER A 533 -5.36 -2.80 -57.53
CA SER A 533 -5.12 -3.94 -58.40
C SER A 533 -4.95 -3.51 -59.86
N ASP A 534 -4.22 -4.31 -60.63
CA ASP A 534 -3.99 -4.07 -62.05
C ASP A 534 -4.28 -5.34 -62.87
N TYR A 535 -5.10 -5.25 -63.91
CA TYR A 535 -5.44 -6.41 -64.75
C TYR A 535 -4.46 -6.49 -65.91
N VAL A 536 -4.03 -7.70 -66.28
CA VAL A 536 -3.12 -7.90 -67.40
C VAL A 536 -3.67 -8.94 -68.37
N ASP A 537 -3.86 -8.51 -69.63
CA ASP A 537 -4.12 -9.40 -70.77
C ASP A 537 -2.88 -10.19 -71.21
N VAL A 538 -3.00 -11.53 -71.27
CA VAL A 538 -1.95 -12.43 -71.73
C VAL A 538 -2.30 -13.04 -73.09
N LYS A 539 -1.53 -12.67 -74.11
CA LYS A 539 -1.76 -13.09 -75.50
C LYS A 539 -0.68 -14.04 -76.00
N LEU A 540 -1.04 -14.95 -76.90
CA LEU A 540 -0.05 -15.84 -77.51
C LEU A 540 0.81 -15.07 -78.53
N ARG A 541 2.12 -15.35 -78.55
CA ARG A 541 3.04 -14.76 -79.53
C ARG A 541 2.79 -15.39 -80.91
N THR A 542 2.83 -14.58 -81.96
CA THR A 542 2.74 -15.05 -83.35
C THR A 542 4.02 -14.75 -84.13
N SER A 543 4.22 -15.47 -85.22
CA SER A 543 5.33 -15.27 -86.15
C SER A 543 4.92 -15.73 -87.55
N VAL A 544 5.46 -15.08 -88.59
CA VAL A 544 5.35 -15.55 -89.98
C VAL A 544 6.66 -16.21 -90.37
N SER A 545 6.59 -17.47 -90.80
CA SER A 545 7.74 -18.29 -91.21
C SER A 545 7.68 -18.57 -92.71
N GLY A 546 8.85 -18.56 -93.38
CA GLY A 546 8.98 -18.88 -94.80
C GLY A 546 8.25 -17.90 -95.73
N PHE A 547 8.23 -16.61 -95.38
CA PHE A 547 7.63 -15.58 -96.23
C PHE A 547 8.46 -15.39 -97.51
N ASN A 548 7.81 -15.46 -98.69
CA ASN A 548 8.45 -15.32 -100.00
C ASN A 548 7.40 -14.89 -101.05
N ALA A 549 7.80 -14.03 -101.98
CA ALA A 549 7.08 -13.56 -103.15
C ALA A 549 7.82 -13.98 -104.43
N SER A 550 7.36 -15.04 -105.10
CA SER A 550 8.09 -15.65 -106.23
C SER A 550 7.19 -16.02 -107.42
N PRO A 551 7.71 -16.20 -108.66
CA PRO A 551 9.12 -16.14 -109.05
C PRO A 551 9.71 -14.73 -108.98
N GLU A 552 11.01 -14.65 -108.73
CA GLU A 552 11.81 -13.43 -108.83
C GLU A 552 13.12 -13.79 -109.58
N PRO A 553 13.52 -13.02 -110.62
CA PRO A 553 12.78 -11.93 -111.26
C PRO A 553 11.54 -12.42 -112.02
N VAL A 554 10.60 -11.51 -112.30
CA VAL A 554 9.33 -11.82 -113.00
C VAL A 554 9.08 -10.85 -114.14
N ARG A 555 8.57 -11.34 -115.28
CA ARG A 555 8.18 -10.44 -116.38
C ARG A 555 6.97 -9.60 -115.99
N LYS A 556 6.96 -8.31 -116.36
CA LYS A 556 5.85 -7.39 -116.13
C LYS A 556 4.54 -7.98 -116.67
N GLY A 557 3.48 -7.89 -115.86
CA GLY A 557 2.17 -8.46 -116.16
C GLY A 557 2.03 -9.96 -115.83
N ARG A 558 3.11 -10.66 -115.44
CA ARG A 558 3.02 -12.05 -114.96
C ARG A 558 2.70 -12.11 -113.47
N THR A 559 2.21 -13.26 -113.02
CA THR A 559 1.80 -13.49 -111.64
C THR A 559 2.99 -13.88 -110.77
N ILE A 560 3.15 -13.20 -109.64
CA ILE A 560 3.93 -13.68 -108.49
C ILE A 560 2.99 -14.29 -107.46
N THR A 561 3.49 -15.26 -106.70
CA THR A 561 2.79 -15.89 -105.58
C THR A 561 3.45 -15.44 -104.30
N VAL A 562 2.71 -14.68 -103.51
CA VAL A 562 3.12 -14.29 -102.15
C VAL A 562 2.60 -15.35 -101.18
N LYS A 563 3.50 -16.03 -100.48
CA LYS A 563 3.17 -17.11 -99.55
C LYS A 563 3.95 -17.02 -98.24
N GLY A 564 3.43 -17.65 -97.20
CA GLY A 564 4.10 -17.81 -95.91
C GLY A 564 3.24 -18.64 -94.95
N THR A 565 3.79 -18.98 -93.77
CA THR A 565 3.08 -19.75 -92.74
C THR A 565 2.94 -18.92 -91.47
N LEU A 566 1.72 -18.70 -91.00
CA LEU A 566 1.47 -18.09 -89.70
C LEU A 566 1.59 -19.15 -88.60
N ARG A 567 2.38 -18.86 -87.57
CA ARG A 567 2.60 -19.73 -86.42
C ARG A 567 2.28 -18.99 -85.12
N THR A 568 1.81 -19.72 -84.11
CA THR A 568 1.52 -19.23 -82.76
C THR A 568 2.34 -20.06 -81.77
N LEU A 569 2.94 -19.42 -80.77
CA LEU A 569 3.67 -20.07 -79.69
C LEU A 569 2.74 -20.34 -78.50
N ASP A 570 2.45 -21.61 -78.25
CA ASP A 570 1.76 -22.07 -77.04
C ASP A 570 2.46 -23.32 -76.51
N GLY A 571 3.49 -23.10 -75.69
CA GLY A 571 4.50 -24.10 -75.35
C GLY A 571 5.46 -24.38 -76.51
N THR A 572 4.92 -24.84 -77.64
CA THR A 572 5.64 -25.05 -78.90
C THR A 572 5.03 -24.23 -80.03
N TRP A 573 5.82 -23.98 -81.08
CA TRP A 573 5.35 -23.23 -82.26
C TRP A 573 4.44 -24.10 -83.13
N LYS A 574 3.15 -23.75 -83.19
CA LYS A 574 2.12 -24.45 -83.96
C LYS A 574 1.63 -23.61 -85.12
N ASN A 575 1.31 -24.24 -86.25
CA ASN A 575 0.73 -23.55 -87.40
C ASN A 575 -0.68 -23.04 -87.05
N THR A 576 -1.02 -21.83 -87.52
CA THR A 576 -2.23 -21.12 -87.10
C THR A 576 -3.19 -20.97 -88.26
N SER A 577 -4.24 -21.78 -88.28
CA SER A 577 -5.27 -21.82 -89.32
C SER A 577 -6.38 -20.79 -89.12
N GLY A 578 -7.12 -20.49 -90.20
CA GLY A 578 -8.32 -19.65 -90.18
C GLY A 578 -8.08 -18.16 -89.91
N GLN A 579 -6.83 -17.72 -89.83
CA GLN A 579 -6.48 -16.33 -89.51
C GLN A 579 -6.38 -15.46 -90.75
N SER A 580 -6.77 -14.20 -90.63
CA SER A 580 -6.63 -13.19 -91.68
C SER A 580 -5.24 -12.56 -91.66
N VAL A 581 -4.51 -12.68 -92.77
CA VAL A 581 -3.19 -12.07 -92.99
C VAL A 581 -3.31 -11.04 -94.12
N ALA A 582 -2.92 -9.81 -93.85
CA ALA A 582 -2.83 -8.77 -94.86
C ALA A 582 -1.53 -8.93 -95.65
N ILE A 583 -1.61 -8.87 -96.98
CA ILE A 583 -0.44 -8.80 -97.86
C ILE A 583 -0.29 -7.36 -98.30
N LEU A 584 0.89 -6.80 -98.07
CA LEU A 584 1.22 -5.41 -98.37
C LEU A 584 2.35 -5.36 -99.39
N PHE A 585 2.31 -4.33 -100.23
CA PHE A 585 3.33 -4.03 -101.24
C PHE A 585 3.79 -2.58 -101.09
N LYS A 586 5.09 -2.34 -101.22
CA LYS A 586 5.69 -1.02 -101.27
C LYS A 586 6.56 -0.96 -102.53
N ALA A 587 6.14 -0.16 -103.52
CA ALA A 587 6.91 0.02 -104.75
C ALA A 587 8.30 0.61 -104.45
N ASP A 588 9.29 0.28 -105.26
CA ASP A 588 10.62 0.86 -105.15
C ASP A 588 10.56 2.39 -105.33
N GLY A 589 11.36 3.10 -104.54
CA GLY A 589 11.29 4.57 -104.42
C GLY A 589 10.11 5.12 -103.59
N SER A 590 9.14 4.29 -103.18
CA SER A 590 8.03 4.70 -102.30
C SER A 590 8.31 4.42 -100.83
N SER A 591 7.83 5.30 -99.94
CA SER A 591 7.78 5.07 -98.49
C SER A 591 6.45 4.47 -98.01
N LYS A 592 5.43 4.42 -98.86
CA LYS A 592 4.06 4.02 -98.49
C LYS A 592 3.79 2.54 -98.78
N TRP A 593 3.40 1.80 -97.74
CA TRP A 593 2.88 0.44 -97.87
C TRP A 593 1.42 0.47 -98.29
N SER A 594 1.09 -0.25 -99.36
CA SER A 594 -0.29 -0.41 -99.86
C SER A 594 -0.76 -1.84 -99.61
N LYS A 595 -1.89 -1.99 -98.91
CA LYS A 595 -2.51 -3.30 -98.69
C LYS A 595 -3.09 -3.81 -100.01
N GLN A 596 -2.60 -4.95 -100.48
CA GLN A 596 -3.01 -5.56 -101.74
C GLN A 596 -4.16 -6.56 -101.55
N ALA A 597 -4.14 -7.34 -100.47
CA ALA A 597 -5.21 -8.26 -100.14
C ALA A 597 -5.24 -8.62 -98.65
N THR A 598 -6.33 -9.25 -98.22
CA THR A 598 -6.38 -10.07 -97.01
C THR A 598 -6.62 -11.52 -97.42
N VAL A 599 -5.76 -12.42 -96.96
CA VAL A 599 -5.80 -13.85 -97.25
C VAL A 599 -6.04 -14.60 -95.95
N ARG A 600 -6.81 -15.70 -96.01
CA ARG A 600 -6.99 -16.59 -94.85
C ARG A 600 -5.97 -17.71 -94.87
N THR A 601 -5.40 -18.03 -93.71
CA THR A 601 -4.54 -19.20 -93.56
C THR A 601 -5.35 -20.49 -93.64
N ASN A 602 -4.85 -21.48 -94.38
CA ASN A 602 -5.48 -22.79 -94.50
C ASN A 602 -5.27 -23.65 -93.24
N SER A 603 -5.72 -24.92 -93.26
CA SER A 603 -5.56 -25.87 -92.15
C SER A 603 -4.12 -26.10 -91.71
N ARG A 604 -3.15 -25.90 -92.61
CA ARG A 604 -1.71 -25.99 -92.32
C ARG A 604 -1.09 -24.64 -91.92
N GLY A 605 -1.90 -23.60 -91.70
CA GLY A 605 -1.45 -22.25 -91.35
C GLY A 605 -0.81 -21.46 -92.50
N VAL A 606 -0.83 -22.00 -93.72
CA VAL A 606 -0.23 -21.39 -94.91
C VAL A 606 -1.22 -20.38 -95.50
N PHE A 607 -0.75 -19.17 -95.80
CA PHE A 607 -1.42 -18.22 -96.68
C PHE A 607 -0.67 -18.16 -98.01
N SER A 608 -1.40 -18.04 -99.10
CA SER A 608 -0.84 -17.92 -100.45
C SER A 608 -1.81 -17.15 -101.35
N LYS A 609 -1.31 -16.19 -102.13
CA LYS A 609 -2.12 -15.48 -103.13
C LYS A 609 -1.26 -15.00 -104.28
N GLY A 610 -1.79 -15.16 -105.49
CA GLY A 610 -1.21 -14.62 -106.72
C GLY A 610 -1.50 -13.13 -106.89
N PHE A 611 -0.51 -12.36 -107.31
CA PHE A 611 -0.62 -10.94 -107.69
C PHE A 611 0.07 -10.69 -109.03
N THR A 612 -0.50 -9.83 -109.86
CA THR A 612 0.16 -9.39 -111.10
C THR A 612 1.31 -8.44 -110.78
N ALA A 613 2.52 -8.78 -111.20
CA ALA A 613 3.71 -7.95 -111.05
C ALA A 613 3.65 -6.76 -112.02
N LYS A 614 3.49 -5.55 -111.48
CA LYS A 614 3.37 -4.32 -112.28
C LYS A 614 4.61 -3.43 -112.22
N LYS A 615 5.34 -3.46 -111.10
CA LYS A 615 6.49 -2.62 -110.77
C LYS A 615 7.35 -3.33 -109.73
N ASP A 616 8.63 -2.98 -109.68
CA ASP A 616 9.55 -3.38 -108.62
C ASP A 616 9.05 -2.91 -107.25
N GLY A 617 9.31 -3.71 -106.22
CA GLY A 617 9.00 -3.33 -104.84
C GLY A 617 9.13 -4.45 -103.83
N THR A 618 8.94 -4.09 -102.56
CA THR A 618 8.99 -5.02 -101.42
C THR A 618 7.59 -5.46 -101.01
N TRP A 619 7.42 -6.76 -100.78
CA TRP A 619 6.23 -7.40 -100.22
C TRP A 619 6.44 -7.73 -98.75
N LYS A 620 5.36 -7.71 -97.96
CA LYS A 620 5.34 -8.25 -96.60
C LYS A 620 3.96 -8.79 -96.25
N ALA A 621 3.91 -9.66 -95.26
CA ALA A 621 2.69 -10.10 -94.60
C ALA A 621 2.54 -9.45 -93.22
N GLU A 622 1.32 -9.08 -92.86
CA GLU A 622 0.96 -8.55 -91.55
C GLU A 622 -0.21 -9.35 -90.99
N PHE A 623 -0.01 -9.90 -89.80
CA PHE A 623 -1.08 -10.44 -88.96
C PHE A 623 -1.35 -9.42 -87.85
N LYS A 624 -2.54 -8.82 -87.86
CA LYS A 624 -2.96 -7.88 -86.82
C LYS A 624 -3.25 -8.62 -85.51
N ALA A 625 -3.01 -7.97 -84.38
CA ALA A 625 -3.32 -8.54 -83.07
C ALA A 625 -4.82 -8.85 -82.95
N THR A 626 -5.14 -9.91 -82.20
CA THR A 626 -6.51 -10.33 -81.88
C THR A 626 -6.72 -10.29 -80.36
N SER A 627 -7.90 -10.71 -79.88
CA SER A 627 -8.16 -10.87 -78.44
C SER A 627 -7.21 -11.88 -77.79
N SER A 628 -6.76 -12.92 -78.51
CA SER A 628 -5.95 -14.01 -77.92
C SER A 628 -4.51 -14.11 -78.45
N ARG A 629 -4.13 -13.30 -79.45
CA ARG A 629 -2.81 -13.35 -80.10
C ARG A 629 -2.24 -11.96 -80.33
N LEU A 630 -0.94 -11.82 -80.08
CA LEU A 630 -0.18 -10.62 -80.48
C LEU A 630 -0.08 -10.57 -82.01
N GLY A 631 0.02 -9.35 -82.54
CA GLY A 631 0.27 -9.12 -83.97
C GLY A 631 1.72 -9.41 -84.34
N THR A 632 1.97 -9.69 -85.62
CA THR A 632 3.31 -9.88 -86.17
C THR A 632 3.37 -9.37 -87.61
N ILE A 633 4.54 -8.92 -88.02
CA ILE A 633 4.86 -8.57 -89.41
C ILE A 633 5.96 -9.53 -89.86
N SER A 634 5.90 -10.03 -91.10
CA SER A 634 6.95 -10.86 -91.67
C SER A 634 8.21 -10.04 -92.01
N SER A 635 9.29 -10.72 -92.37
CA SER A 635 10.34 -10.10 -93.17
C SER A 635 9.77 -9.55 -94.47
N GLY A 636 10.41 -8.50 -95.01
CA GLY A 636 10.12 -8.00 -96.34
C GLY A 636 10.83 -8.85 -97.40
N ASP A 637 10.22 -8.95 -98.58
CA ASP A 637 10.79 -9.66 -99.73
C ASP A 637 10.68 -8.78 -100.98
N ARG A 638 11.80 -8.39 -101.56
CA ARG A 638 11.83 -7.53 -102.76
C ARG A 638 11.58 -8.40 -103.99
N VAL A 639 10.92 -7.85 -105.00
CA VAL A 639 10.67 -8.51 -106.29
C VAL A 639 11.09 -7.57 -107.43
N ASP A 640 12.04 -8.00 -108.26
CA ASP A 640 12.45 -7.40 -109.54
C ASP A 640 11.47 -7.74 -110.69
N VAL A 641 10.90 -6.72 -111.34
CA VAL A 641 9.91 -6.84 -112.43
C VAL A 641 10.50 -6.34 -113.76
N ARG A 642 10.75 -7.28 -114.68
CA ARG A 642 11.42 -7.04 -115.97
C ARG A 642 10.49 -6.86 -117.15
#